data_AF-A1L2U5-F1
#
_entry.id   AF-A1L2U5-F1
#
_cell.length_a   1.000
_cell.length_b   1.000
_cell.length_c   1.000
_cell.angle_alpha   90.00
_cell.angle_beta   90.00
_cell.angle_gamma   90.00
#
_symmetry.space_group_name_H-M   'P 1'
#
loop_
_entity.id
_entity.type
_entity.pdbx_description
1 polymer ?
#
loop_
_entity_poly.entity_id
_entity_poly.type
_entity_poly.pdbx_seq_one_letter_code
_entity_poly.pdbx_strand_id
1 'polypeptide(L)'
;MGKKAKGLLREFPEPKSLLHNVVSRALRTSHTSDTLLYIHRSSSGENKVTLKLKWPKYMEIEACGPKKIDAERQAAAMACKIFQNLGLLGPSNQLCKRSKYEELVGQFHTQGHEEEEYWRDPQEYNWEWRDGPDSQTERDLEYRKEEVIPRTQRKDQKANRESRSPSNDLAEDANALQALGQFSQPKSVLATVVQRATSSSNSKDYIHYQCEGGRIKSCQLTLNWPEPLSFMARGRRRIEAENKAAALACQKLKALGLLDTNNKPLSHAKYHQPYVQQLQEEQRKPKRFHVPESVLQRIEDYLYQYPVDPPYPSNQAEEYAEEYAEADYTADMEEAPGSISDVITGRKFRPLSQQEADKISRTLQDLWRLRQQREVSLMSLPADGQREAIVSAIERHPVVVIAGDTGCGKTTRIPQFILEAAIVRGQGADCNMLITQPRRISAVSVSQRVGHELGPALRRNVGYQVRLESSLPPRGGALLFCTVGVLLKKLQSNPTLEGVSHVLVDEVHERDVNTDFLLILLKKVQQQNPQLKVVLMSATGDNERISKYFGDCPIIRVPGFMYPVQEHYLDDVAAMLGRKADKLIQANMEESALDLDLISSVVQHIADNGPPGGILCFLPGWQEIRGVQQRLEETRPLAKEKFLILPVHSNIPMMDQQSIF
;
A
#
# COMPACT_ATOMS: atom_id res chain seq x y z
N MET A 1 -14.29 6.82 41.99
CA MET A 1 -13.53 7.72 41.08
C MET A 1 -14.30 8.22 39.83
N GLY A 2 -15.47 7.64 39.45
CA GLY A 2 -16.05 7.78 38.11
C GLY A 2 -16.31 9.17 37.49
N LYS A 3 -16.53 10.24 38.27
CA LYS A 3 -16.80 11.58 37.68
C LYS A 3 -15.58 12.20 36.96
N LYS A 4 -14.35 11.99 37.43
CA LYS A 4 -13.14 12.45 36.70
C LYS A 4 -12.86 11.63 35.44
N ALA A 5 -13.12 10.32 35.50
CA ALA A 5 -12.92 9.39 34.38
C ALA A 5 -13.75 9.76 33.14
N LYS A 6 -15.07 10.00 33.32
CA LYS A 6 -15.96 10.39 32.20
C LYS A 6 -15.63 11.77 31.60
N GLY A 7 -14.91 12.64 32.31
CA GLY A 7 -14.44 13.92 31.77
C GLY A 7 -13.31 13.74 30.76
N LEU A 8 -12.28 12.97 31.11
CA LEU A 8 -11.11 12.74 30.25
C LEU A 8 -11.47 12.05 28.92
N LEU A 9 -12.44 11.14 28.90
CA LEU A 9 -12.88 10.49 27.66
C LEU A 9 -13.75 11.39 26.75
N ARG A 10 -14.25 12.52 27.25
CA ARG A 10 -14.84 13.59 26.42
C ARG A 10 -13.76 14.54 25.90
N GLU A 11 -12.73 14.81 26.69
CA GLU A 11 -11.57 15.61 26.27
C GLU A 11 -10.68 14.88 25.24
N PHE A 12 -10.59 13.55 25.32
CA PHE A 12 -9.87 12.69 24.39
C PHE A 12 -10.77 11.55 23.88
N PRO A 13 -11.50 11.72 22.75
CA PRO A 13 -12.40 10.69 22.23
C PRO A 13 -11.71 9.39 21.79
N GLU A 14 -10.58 9.52 21.08
CA GLU A 14 -9.74 8.40 20.60
C GLU A 14 -8.35 8.37 21.25
N PRO A 15 -8.24 8.16 22.57
CA PRO A 15 -6.98 8.39 23.28
C PRO A 15 -5.88 7.39 22.89
N LYS A 16 -6.24 6.14 22.57
CA LYS A 16 -5.27 5.12 22.11
C LYS A 16 -4.66 5.47 20.74
N SER A 17 -5.50 5.91 19.80
CA SER A 17 -5.09 6.40 18.47
C SER A 17 -4.18 7.63 18.59
N LEU A 18 -4.62 8.61 19.38
CA LEU A 18 -3.89 9.85 19.59
C LEU A 18 -2.52 9.64 20.25
N LEU A 19 -2.45 8.79 21.29
CA LEU A 19 -1.21 8.44 21.97
C LEU A 19 -0.24 7.71 21.04
N HIS A 20 -0.72 6.71 20.28
CA HIS A 20 0.06 6.02 19.26
C HIS A 20 0.62 7.01 18.23
N ASN A 21 -0.21 7.94 17.75
CA ASN A 21 0.18 8.90 16.72
C ASN A 21 1.20 9.95 17.23
N VAL A 22 1.16 10.35 18.51
CA VAL A 22 2.23 11.17 19.11
C VAL A 22 3.53 10.38 19.20
N VAL A 23 3.51 9.17 19.78
CA VAL A 23 4.70 8.34 19.98
C VAL A 23 5.36 7.95 18.66
N SER A 24 4.57 7.47 17.68
CA SER A 24 5.03 7.12 16.33
C SER A 24 5.69 8.30 15.61
N ARG A 25 5.05 9.48 15.67
CA ARG A 25 5.53 10.72 15.02
C ARG A 25 6.80 11.28 15.65
N ALA A 26 6.96 11.13 16.97
CA ALA A 26 8.16 11.56 17.69
C ALA A 26 9.33 10.59 17.52
N LEU A 27 9.09 9.28 17.68
CA LEU A 27 10.13 8.25 17.59
C LEU A 27 10.43 7.73 16.18
N ARG A 28 9.71 8.24 15.16
CA ARG A 28 9.92 7.89 13.74
C ARG A 28 9.67 6.41 13.42
N THR A 29 8.84 5.72 14.20
CA THR A 29 8.55 4.27 14.09
C THR A 29 7.07 4.00 13.78
N SER A 30 6.80 2.97 12.97
CA SER A 30 5.47 2.39 12.78
C SER A 30 5.07 1.38 13.87
N HIS A 31 6.04 0.95 14.69
CA HIS A 31 5.85 -0.03 15.76
C HIS A 31 6.12 0.65 17.11
N THR A 32 5.06 0.91 17.87
CA THR A 32 5.18 1.55 19.20
C THR A 32 5.16 0.55 20.36
N SER A 33 4.99 -0.75 20.09
CA SER A 33 4.88 -1.84 21.09
C SER A 33 5.94 -1.75 22.19
N ASP A 34 7.18 -1.48 21.78
CA ASP A 34 8.35 -1.55 22.64
C ASP A 34 8.46 -0.31 23.54
N THR A 35 7.69 0.74 23.23
CA THR A 35 7.59 2.01 23.96
C THR A 35 6.28 2.15 24.73
N LEU A 36 5.20 1.51 24.28
CA LEU A 36 3.82 1.72 24.71
C LEU A 36 3.15 0.35 24.89
N LEU A 37 3.07 -0.11 26.14
CA LEU A 37 2.59 -1.44 26.51
C LEU A 37 1.42 -1.35 27.50
N TYR A 38 0.30 -2.01 27.20
CA TYR A 38 -0.81 -2.18 28.13
C TYR A 38 -0.72 -3.55 28.81
N ILE A 39 -0.57 -3.56 30.13
CA ILE A 39 -0.60 -4.78 30.95
C ILE A 39 -1.95 -4.84 31.66
N HIS A 40 -2.72 -5.90 31.42
CA HIS A 40 -4.02 -6.13 32.07
C HIS A 40 -3.84 -7.04 33.29
N ARG A 41 -4.57 -6.74 34.37
CA ARG A 41 -4.70 -7.56 35.57
C ARG A 41 -6.18 -7.66 35.92
N SER A 42 -6.68 -8.88 36.04
CA SER A 42 -8.07 -9.16 36.42
C SER A 42 -8.17 -9.37 37.93
N SER A 43 -9.07 -8.67 38.60
CA SER A 43 -9.36 -8.86 40.02
C SER A 43 -10.83 -8.56 40.32
N SER A 44 -11.59 -9.59 40.68
CA SER A 44 -12.88 -9.51 41.39
C SER A 44 -13.79 -8.32 41.04
N GLY A 45 -14.21 -8.22 39.76
CA GLY A 45 -15.27 -7.30 39.32
C GLY A 45 -14.83 -6.02 38.60
N GLU A 46 -13.57 -5.60 38.70
CA GLU A 46 -13.04 -4.49 37.89
C GLU A 46 -11.87 -4.96 37.00
N ASN A 47 -11.83 -4.48 35.74
CA ASN A 47 -10.71 -4.69 34.85
C ASN A 47 -9.65 -3.60 35.09
N LYS A 48 -8.49 -3.97 35.67
CA LYS A 48 -7.37 -3.05 35.88
C LYS A 48 -6.36 -3.15 34.74
N VAL A 49 -5.87 -2.00 34.27
CA VAL A 49 -4.85 -1.90 33.22
C VAL A 49 -3.77 -0.92 33.64
N THR A 50 -2.52 -1.35 33.52
CA THR A 50 -1.30 -0.55 33.70
C THR A 50 -0.70 -0.27 32.32
N LEU A 51 -0.77 0.98 31.87
CA LEU A 51 -0.07 1.46 30.68
C LEU A 51 1.36 1.86 31.06
N LYS A 52 2.35 1.14 30.52
CA LYS A 52 3.76 1.50 30.61
C LYS A 52 4.17 2.27 29.34
N LEU A 53 4.68 3.49 29.53
CA LEU A 53 5.22 4.36 28.48
C LEU A 53 6.70 4.60 28.75
N LYS A 54 7.57 4.40 27.75
CA LYS A 54 9.03 4.64 27.87
C LYS A 54 9.48 6.01 27.35
N TRP A 55 8.59 6.79 26.74
CA TRP A 55 8.87 8.10 26.14
C TRP A 55 7.71 9.07 26.44
N PRO A 56 7.94 10.38 26.71
CA PRO A 56 9.23 11.11 26.69
C PRO A 56 10.18 10.75 27.85
N LYS A 57 9.62 10.19 28.93
CA LYS A 57 10.32 9.55 30.05
C LYS A 57 9.56 8.27 30.41
N TYR A 58 10.14 7.41 31.23
CA TYR A 58 9.42 6.25 31.76
C TYR A 58 8.28 6.71 32.67
N MET A 59 7.08 6.17 32.46
CA MET A 59 5.91 6.40 33.31
C MET A 59 4.95 5.20 33.27
N GLU A 60 4.31 4.92 34.40
CA GLU A 60 3.25 3.91 34.51
C GLU A 60 1.94 4.59 34.90
N ILE A 61 0.87 4.25 34.17
CA ILE A 61 -0.44 4.88 34.31
C ILE A 61 -1.47 3.77 34.52
N GLU A 62 -2.01 3.66 35.73
CA GLU A 62 -3.04 2.69 36.06
C GLU A 62 -4.45 3.26 35.91
N ALA A 63 -5.34 2.47 35.33
CA ALA A 63 -6.77 2.75 35.28
C ALA A 63 -7.61 1.48 35.47
N CYS A 64 -8.78 1.63 36.09
CA CYS A 64 -9.81 0.59 36.17
C CYS A 64 -11.00 0.98 35.28
N GLY A 65 -11.68 -0.03 34.72
CA GLY A 65 -12.91 0.13 33.95
C GLY A 65 -13.77 -1.14 33.96
N PRO A 66 -15.04 -1.07 33.53
CA PRO A 66 -15.94 -2.23 33.55
C PRO A 66 -15.49 -3.30 32.54
N LYS A 67 -15.09 -2.92 31.33
CA LYS A 67 -14.40 -3.82 30.37
C LYS A 67 -12.92 -3.45 30.25
N LYS A 68 -12.07 -4.41 29.86
CA LYS A 68 -10.63 -4.20 29.60
C LYS A 68 -10.37 -3.02 28.65
N ILE A 69 -11.16 -2.88 27.58
CA ILE A 69 -11.03 -1.80 26.60
C ILE A 69 -11.31 -0.41 27.20
N ASP A 70 -12.19 -0.30 28.20
CA ASP A 70 -12.50 0.96 28.86
C ASP A 70 -11.34 1.40 29.76
N ALA A 71 -10.74 0.45 30.48
CA ALA A 71 -9.54 0.67 31.28
C ALA A 71 -8.35 1.10 30.40
N GLU A 72 -8.13 0.44 29.25
CA GLU A 72 -7.12 0.84 28.26
C GLU A 72 -7.36 2.26 27.71
N ARG A 73 -8.60 2.60 27.33
CA ARG A 73 -8.95 3.95 26.87
C ARG A 73 -8.74 5.00 27.96
N GLN A 74 -9.08 4.69 29.21
CA GLN A 74 -8.94 5.61 30.34
C GLN A 74 -7.48 5.86 30.70
N ALA A 75 -6.63 4.82 30.73
CA ALA A 75 -5.18 4.97 30.91
C ALA A 75 -4.56 5.79 29.76
N ALA A 76 -4.97 5.54 28.51
CA ALA A 76 -4.53 6.32 27.36
C ALA A 76 -4.96 7.79 27.44
N ALA A 77 -6.18 8.10 27.93
CA ALA A 77 -6.66 9.48 28.06
C ALA A 77 -5.88 10.25 29.14
N MET A 78 -5.52 9.58 30.24
CA MET A 78 -4.62 10.13 31.26
C MET A 78 -3.23 10.41 30.67
N ALA A 79 -2.70 9.52 29.83
CA ALA A 79 -1.44 9.75 29.11
C ALA A 79 -1.52 10.93 28.13
N CYS A 80 -2.60 11.06 27.36
CA CYS A 80 -2.83 12.21 26.48
C CYS A 80 -2.90 13.53 27.26
N LYS A 81 -3.49 13.54 28.47
CA LYS A 81 -3.50 14.73 29.33
C LYS A 81 -2.12 15.11 29.84
N ILE A 82 -1.30 14.13 30.21
CA ILE A 82 0.12 14.35 30.53
C ILE A 82 0.86 14.92 29.31
N PHE A 83 0.61 14.40 28.10
CA PHE A 83 1.24 14.90 26.88
C PHE A 83 0.79 16.32 26.49
N GLN A 84 -0.45 16.75 26.80
CA GLN A 84 -0.84 18.16 26.70
C GLN A 84 -0.02 19.03 27.66
N ASN A 85 0.06 18.65 28.94
CA ASN A 85 0.79 19.39 29.97
C ASN A 85 2.30 19.51 29.66
N LEU A 86 2.88 18.48 29.03
CA LEU A 86 4.28 18.47 28.56
C LEU A 86 4.48 19.17 27.20
N GLY A 87 3.44 19.79 26.63
CA GLY A 87 3.52 20.51 25.35
C GLY A 87 3.70 19.62 24.11
N LEU A 88 3.65 18.29 24.27
CA LEU A 88 3.79 17.27 23.23
C LEU A 88 2.48 17.07 22.43
N LEU A 89 1.36 17.52 22.98
CA LEU A 89 0.05 17.52 22.35
C LEU A 89 -0.55 18.93 22.46
N GLY A 90 -1.17 19.44 21.39
CA GLY A 90 -1.81 20.76 21.41
C GLY A 90 -3.07 20.78 22.30
N PRO A 91 -3.52 21.97 22.75
CA PRO A 91 -4.69 22.10 23.63
C PRO A 91 -6.00 21.59 22.99
N SER A 92 -6.07 21.57 21.65
CA SER A 92 -7.17 20.99 20.86
C SER A 92 -6.78 19.62 20.26
N ASN A 93 -5.98 18.83 20.96
CA ASN A 93 -5.50 17.49 20.56
C ASN A 93 -4.70 17.44 19.24
N GLN A 94 -4.16 18.58 18.80
CA GLN A 94 -3.38 18.67 17.56
C GLN A 94 -1.96 18.11 17.75
N LEU A 95 -1.51 17.25 16.83
CA LEU A 95 -0.13 16.76 16.81
C LEU A 95 0.85 17.89 16.50
N CYS A 96 1.97 17.95 17.24
CA CYS A 96 2.96 19.00 17.01
C CYS A 96 3.71 18.84 15.67
N LYS A 97 4.31 19.94 15.20
CA LYS A 97 5.32 19.89 14.13
C LYS A 97 6.54 19.10 14.62
N ARG A 98 7.14 18.30 13.73
CA ARG A 98 8.26 17.38 14.03
C ARG A 98 9.41 18.03 14.81
N SER A 99 9.82 19.22 14.40
CA SER A 99 10.88 20.01 15.04
C SER A 99 10.63 20.26 16.52
N LYS A 100 9.37 20.50 16.94
CA LYS A 100 9.01 20.72 18.35
C LYS A 100 9.14 19.43 19.18
N TYR A 101 8.91 18.26 18.60
CA TYR A 101 9.20 16.99 19.29
C TYR A 101 10.70 16.79 19.47
N GLU A 102 11.48 17.10 18.43
CA GLU A 102 12.95 16.95 18.44
C GLU A 102 13.62 17.97 19.39
N GLU A 103 13.05 19.17 19.53
CA GLU A 103 13.40 20.21 20.52
C GLU A 103 13.06 19.79 21.97
N LEU A 104 11.82 19.36 22.23
CA LEU A 104 11.37 18.96 23.57
C LEU A 104 12.11 17.71 24.10
N VAL A 105 12.50 16.78 23.22
CA VAL A 105 13.33 15.62 23.60
C VAL A 105 14.67 16.07 24.20
N GLY A 106 15.28 17.16 23.70
CA GLY A 106 16.50 17.73 24.28
C GLY A 106 16.31 18.30 25.69
N GLN A 107 15.14 18.88 25.97
CA GLN A 107 14.79 19.41 27.28
C GLN A 107 14.54 18.28 28.31
N PHE A 108 13.85 17.20 27.91
CA PHE A 108 13.59 16.08 28.82
C PHE A 108 14.83 15.23 29.16
N HIS A 109 15.89 15.29 28.35
CA HIS A 109 17.19 14.66 28.64
C HIS A 109 18.15 15.54 29.47
N THR A 110 17.81 16.81 29.73
CA THR A 110 18.69 17.75 30.48
C THR A 110 18.21 18.10 31.88
N GLN A 111 17.04 17.59 32.31
CA GLN A 111 16.61 17.61 33.71
C GLN A 111 16.37 16.18 34.21
N GLY A 112 17.36 15.62 34.92
CA GLY A 112 17.30 14.24 35.43
C GLY A 112 18.67 13.59 35.64
N HIS A 113 19.66 14.32 36.18
CA HIS A 113 20.84 13.69 36.79
C HIS A 113 20.53 13.44 38.27
N GLU A 114 19.95 12.28 38.55
CA GLU A 114 20.16 11.55 39.80
C GLU A 114 20.72 10.20 39.36
N GLU A 115 21.94 9.89 39.81
CA GLU A 115 22.63 8.64 39.46
C GLU A 115 22.41 7.60 40.56
N GLU A 116 22.52 6.31 40.20
CA GLU A 116 22.60 5.15 41.11
C GLU A 116 21.39 4.88 42.05
N GLU A 117 20.38 4.17 41.54
CA GLU A 117 19.96 2.85 42.05
C GLU A 117 18.83 2.24 41.18
N TYR A 118 19.09 1.13 40.47
CA TYR A 118 18.16 0.00 40.15
C TYR A 118 18.71 -1.03 39.13
N TRP A 119 20.03 -1.26 39.07
CA TRP A 119 20.62 -2.42 38.38
C TRP A 119 21.46 -3.25 39.36
N ARG A 120 20.78 -4.01 40.23
CA ARG A 120 21.35 -5.21 40.86
C ARG A 120 20.63 -6.43 40.32
N ASP A 121 21.41 -7.43 39.92
CA ASP A 121 20.92 -8.80 39.76
C ASP A 121 20.45 -9.35 41.13
N PRO A 122 19.23 -9.90 41.22
CA PRO A 122 18.89 -10.89 42.23
C PRO A 122 19.25 -12.27 41.65
N GLN A 123 20.43 -12.78 42.01
CA GLN A 123 20.79 -14.16 41.72
C GLN A 123 19.80 -15.14 42.37
N GLU A 124 19.66 -16.30 41.72
CA GLU A 124 19.37 -17.61 42.33
C GLU A 124 18.47 -17.65 43.58
N TYR A 125 17.22 -18.10 43.41
CA TYR A 125 16.68 -19.08 44.37
C TYR A 125 15.80 -20.13 43.69
N ASN A 126 16.45 -21.27 43.47
CA ASN A 126 15.96 -22.64 43.29
C ASN A 126 14.46 -22.88 43.48
N TRP A 127 13.80 -23.46 42.45
CA TRP A 127 12.59 -24.26 42.59
C TRP A 127 12.83 -25.61 41.90
N GLU A 128 12.70 -26.68 42.68
CA GLU A 128 13.13 -28.03 42.31
C GLU A 128 12.19 -28.66 41.27
N TRP A 129 12.76 -29.25 40.22
CA TRP A 129 12.05 -30.26 39.43
C TRP A 129 12.23 -31.62 40.10
N ARG A 130 11.15 -32.40 40.23
CA ARG A 130 11.22 -33.80 40.65
C ARG A 130 11.54 -34.70 39.45
N ASP A 131 12.45 -35.64 39.65
CA ASP A 131 12.91 -36.54 38.60
C ASP A 131 11.91 -37.65 38.23
N GLY A 132 11.78 -37.86 36.91
CA GLY A 132 11.78 -39.18 36.27
C GLY A 132 10.45 -39.96 36.13
N PRO A 133 10.48 -41.11 35.42
CA PRO A 133 11.65 -41.73 34.75
C PRO A 133 11.44 -42.14 33.26
N ASP A 134 12.56 -42.50 32.63
CA ASP A 134 12.79 -43.51 31.56
C ASP A 134 11.93 -43.59 30.26
N SER A 135 12.60 -43.30 29.13
CA SER A 135 12.93 -44.29 28.05
C SER A 135 13.82 -43.60 27.00
N GLN A 136 15.04 -44.07 26.67
CA GLN A 136 15.34 -45.10 25.65
C GLN A 136 14.70 -44.79 24.26
N THR A 137 15.43 -44.80 23.12
CA THR A 137 16.74 -45.42 22.81
C THR A 137 17.51 -44.66 21.70
N GLU A 138 18.84 -44.91 21.61
CA GLU A 138 19.65 -45.27 20.42
C GLU A 138 19.00 -45.20 19.00
N ARG A 139 19.70 -44.95 17.87
CA ARG A 139 21.13 -44.95 17.45
C ARG A 139 21.23 -44.33 16.01
N ASP A 140 22.34 -44.16 15.26
CA ASP A 140 23.81 -44.37 15.36
C ASP A 140 24.54 -43.55 14.23
N LEU A 141 25.89 -43.63 14.13
CA LEU A 141 26.74 -43.46 12.90
C LEU A 141 26.80 -42.06 12.19
N GLU A 142 27.93 -41.60 11.61
CA GLU A 142 29.36 -41.94 11.81
C GLU A 142 30.31 -40.78 11.39
N TYR A 143 31.58 -40.91 11.78
CA TYR A 143 32.70 -39.99 11.57
C TYR A 143 33.10 -39.72 10.10
N ARG A 144 33.68 -38.53 9.85
CA ARG A 144 34.97 -38.46 9.13
C ARG A 144 35.89 -37.31 9.58
N LYS A 145 36.87 -37.65 10.43
CA LYS A 145 38.17 -36.99 10.60
C LYS A 145 39.06 -37.26 9.36
N GLU A 146 40.18 -36.59 9.10
CA GLU A 146 40.93 -35.46 9.68
C GLU A 146 41.84 -34.91 8.57
N GLU A 147 42.41 -33.71 8.70
CA GLU A 147 43.86 -33.52 8.49
C GLU A 147 44.37 -32.16 9.00
N VAL A 148 45.61 -32.15 9.49
CA VAL A 148 46.34 -31.02 10.09
C VAL A 148 47.83 -31.25 9.80
N ILE A 149 48.61 -30.22 9.43
CA ILE A 149 50.09 -30.09 9.55
C ILE A 149 50.60 -28.91 8.66
N PRO A 150 51.61 -28.10 9.05
CA PRO A 150 52.05 -27.69 10.40
C PRO A 150 52.31 -26.16 10.50
N ARG A 151 53.00 -25.72 11.57
CA ARG A 151 53.67 -24.39 11.62
C ARG A 151 55.10 -24.47 11.07
N THR A 152 55.57 -23.39 10.45
CA THR A 152 57.02 -23.18 10.21
C THR A 152 57.43 -21.71 10.34
N GLN A 153 58.61 -21.51 10.93
CA GLN A 153 59.48 -20.32 10.86
C GLN A 153 58.88 -18.93 11.21
N ARG A 154 58.99 -18.57 12.50
CA ARG A 154 59.42 -17.21 12.85
C ARG A 154 60.91 -17.07 12.53
N LYS A 155 61.32 -15.96 11.90
CA LYS A 155 62.67 -15.40 12.04
C LYS A 155 62.62 -13.88 12.05
N ASP A 156 63.67 -13.30 12.60
CA ASP A 156 63.69 -11.95 13.14
C ASP A 156 63.73 -10.84 12.08
N GLN A 157 62.97 -9.78 12.31
CA GLN A 157 63.43 -8.41 12.09
C GLN A 157 62.76 -7.46 13.09
N LYS A 158 63.50 -7.12 14.15
CA LYS A 158 63.06 -6.23 15.25
C LYS A 158 63.91 -4.95 15.29
N ALA A 159 64.12 -4.34 14.12
CA ALA A 159 64.88 -3.11 13.99
C ALA A 159 64.42 -2.29 12.77
N ASN A 160 63.40 -1.44 12.96
CA ASN A 160 63.67 -0.02 12.75
C ASN A 160 62.73 0.86 13.57
N ARG A 161 63.30 1.58 14.55
CA ARG A 161 62.65 2.69 15.27
C ARG A 161 63.01 3.98 14.54
N GLU A 162 62.53 4.13 13.30
CA GLU A 162 62.70 5.38 12.58
C GLU A 162 61.58 6.37 12.93
N SER A 163 61.99 7.64 12.96
CA SER A 163 61.24 8.78 13.47
C SER A 163 59.84 8.93 12.89
N ARG A 164 58.86 9.20 13.75
CA ARG A 164 57.63 9.89 13.33
C ARG A 164 58.03 11.28 12.82
N SER A 165 58.05 11.45 11.51
CA SER A 165 58.07 12.77 10.87
C SER A 165 56.70 13.46 11.07
N PRO A 166 56.65 14.75 11.47
CA PRO A 166 55.37 15.43 11.73
C PRO A 166 54.47 15.67 10.49
N SER A 167 54.88 15.22 9.31
CA SER A 167 54.24 15.55 8.03
C SER A 167 52.99 14.71 7.71
N ASN A 168 52.89 13.46 8.16
CA ASN A 168 51.71 12.62 7.87
C ASN A 168 50.47 13.03 8.69
N ASP A 169 50.66 13.51 9.91
CA ASP A 169 49.55 13.86 10.83
C ASP A 169 48.62 14.96 10.27
N LEU A 170 49.11 15.81 9.36
CA LEU A 170 48.33 16.84 8.68
C LEU A 170 47.55 16.31 7.45
N ALA A 171 48.07 15.28 6.78
CA ALA A 171 47.45 14.72 5.57
C ALA A 171 46.22 13.85 5.91
N GLU A 172 46.31 13.04 6.97
CA GLU A 172 45.19 12.23 7.44
C GLU A 172 43.99 13.10 7.85
N ASP A 173 44.24 14.18 8.60
CA ASP A 173 43.17 15.06 9.09
C ASP A 173 42.57 15.95 7.98
N ALA A 174 43.34 16.24 6.91
CA ALA A 174 42.84 16.90 5.70
C ALA A 174 41.87 16.01 4.91
N ASN A 175 42.21 14.73 4.69
CA ASN A 175 41.29 13.77 4.03
C ASN A 175 40.03 13.56 4.88
N ALA A 176 40.18 13.47 6.21
CA ALA A 176 39.04 13.38 7.14
C ALA A 176 38.09 14.60 7.06
N LEU A 177 38.63 15.81 6.87
CA LEU A 177 37.83 17.02 6.62
C LEU A 177 37.16 17.02 5.24
N GLN A 178 37.85 16.55 4.19
CA GLN A 178 37.27 16.41 2.85
C GLN A 178 36.10 15.41 2.84
N ALA A 179 36.26 14.26 3.50
CA ALA A 179 35.20 13.27 3.68
C ALA A 179 34.02 13.85 4.48
N LEU A 180 34.27 14.63 5.55
CA LEU A 180 33.21 15.29 6.32
C LEU A 180 32.42 16.30 5.47
N GLY A 181 33.05 16.95 4.50
CA GLY A 181 32.39 17.81 3.51
C GLY A 181 31.49 17.04 2.53
N GLN A 182 31.82 15.79 2.20
CA GLN A 182 31.00 14.92 1.35
C GLN A 182 29.83 14.27 2.11
N PHE A 183 30.00 13.98 3.40
CA PHE A 183 29.01 13.28 4.22
C PHE A 183 28.60 14.12 5.43
N SER A 184 27.51 14.88 5.30
CA SER A 184 27.01 15.80 6.35
C SER A 184 26.45 15.11 7.61
N GLN A 185 26.05 13.84 7.53
CA GLN A 185 25.58 13.03 8.66
C GLN A 185 26.15 11.60 8.60
N PRO A 186 27.48 11.43 8.69
CA PRO A 186 28.16 10.20 8.28
C PRO A 186 27.77 9.00 9.17
N LYS A 187 27.65 9.22 10.49
CA LYS A 187 27.16 8.20 11.44
C LYS A 187 25.77 7.66 11.08
N SER A 188 24.87 8.53 10.62
CA SER A 188 23.51 8.13 10.21
C SER A 188 23.55 7.33 8.91
N VAL A 189 24.42 7.72 7.96
CA VAL A 189 24.63 6.96 6.72
C VAL A 189 25.16 5.56 7.03
N LEU A 190 26.23 5.44 7.83
CA LEU A 190 26.77 4.13 8.25
C LEU A 190 25.73 3.23 8.91
N ALA A 191 25.00 3.75 9.90
CA ALA A 191 23.98 2.97 10.60
C ALA A 191 22.87 2.48 9.65
N THR A 192 22.45 3.32 8.68
CA THR A 192 21.44 2.94 7.69
C THR A 192 21.98 2.00 6.61
N VAL A 193 23.26 2.07 6.22
CA VAL A 193 23.89 1.08 5.33
C VAL A 193 23.90 -0.29 6.01
N VAL A 194 24.46 -0.37 7.22
CA VAL A 194 24.55 -1.62 8.00
C VAL A 194 23.15 -2.23 8.18
N GLN A 195 22.19 -1.46 8.70
CA GLN A 195 20.83 -1.93 8.93
C GLN A 195 20.15 -2.47 7.64
N ARG A 196 20.44 -1.88 6.48
CA ARG A 196 19.87 -2.32 5.19
C ARG A 196 20.61 -3.49 4.54
N ALA A 197 21.86 -3.75 4.90
CA ALA A 197 22.71 -4.72 4.23
C ALA A 197 22.98 -5.98 5.07
N THR A 198 22.87 -5.89 6.40
CA THR A 198 22.89 -7.07 7.31
C THR A 198 21.49 -7.49 7.73
N SER A 199 20.47 -6.69 7.43
CA SER A 199 19.08 -6.83 7.94
C SER A 199 18.95 -6.80 9.48
N SER A 200 20.04 -6.51 10.22
CA SER A 200 20.00 -6.39 11.69
C SER A 200 19.31 -5.10 12.13
N SER A 201 18.47 -5.21 13.16
CA SER A 201 17.88 -4.07 13.86
C SER A 201 18.90 -3.28 14.70
N ASN A 202 20.06 -3.86 15.00
CA ASN A 202 21.10 -3.26 15.83
C ASN A 202 22.39 -3.02 15.03
N SER A 203 22.72 -1.74 14.77
CA SER A 203 23.97 -1.37 14.10
C SER A 203 25.19 -1.36 15.02
N LYS A 204 25.03 -1.46 16.35
CA LYS A 204 26.15 -1.44 17.31
C LYS A 204 27.06 -2.65 17.14
N ASP A 205 26.49 -3.82 16.86
CA ASP A 205 27.21 -5.09 16.71
C ASP A 205 28.19 -5.07 15.53
N TYR A 206 28.00 -4.11 14.61
CA TYR A 206 28.86 -3.87 13.47
C TYR A 206 29.66 -2.56 13.55
N ILE A 207 29.30 -1.59 14.40
CA ILE A 207 29.88 -0.23 14.40
C ILE A 207 30.35 0.15 15.81
N HIS A 208 31.66 0.08 16.04
CA HIS A 208 32.30 0.32 17.33
C HIS A 208 33.15 1.60 17.31
N TYR A 209 33.01 2.49 18.29
CA TYR A 209 33.84 3.70 18.44
C TYR A 209 34.64 3.66 19.75
N GLN A 210 35.97 3.71 19.65
CA GLN A 210 36.89 3.81 20.77
C GLN A 210 37.63 5.14 20.70
N CYS A 211 37.40 6.05 21.66
CA CYS A 211 37.99 7.40 21.63
C CYS A 211 38.78 7.72 22.90
N GLU A 212 39.99 8.25 22.71
CA GLU A 212 40.99 8.51 23.76
C GLU A 212 41.58 9.92 23.67
N GLY A 213 42.42 10.29 24.64
CA GLY A 213 43.22 11.52 24.63
C GLY A 213 42.64 12.66 25.47
N GLY A 214 43.49 13.66 25.75
CA GLY A 214 43.19 14.83 26.60
C GLY A 214 42.51 15.97 25.85
N ARG A 215 43.28 17.04 25.57
CA ARG A 215 42.84 18.26 24.86
C ARG A 215 42.51 18.05 23.37
N ILE A 216 43.06 17.00 22.77
CA ILE A 216 42.68 16.47 21.45
C ILE A 216 42.13 15.08 21.70
N LYS A 217 41.00 14.75 21.09
CA LYS A 217 40.42 13.42 21.10
C LYS A 217 40.82 12.70 19.82
N SER A 218 41.50 11.56 19.94
CA SER A 218 41.61 10.60 18.85
C SER A 218 40.41 9.66 18.94
N CYS A 219 39.87 9.20 17.82
CA CYS A 219 38.88 8.13 17.83
C CYS A 219 39.11 7.13 16.69
N GLN A 220 39.09 5.86 17.04
CA GLN A 220 39.08 4.73 16.13
C GLN A 220 37.64 4.22 15.99
N LEU A 221 37.19 4.11 14.74
CA LEU A 221 35.98 3.42 14.33
C LEU A 221 36.36 2.05 13.78
N THR A 222 35.79 0.98 14.33
CA THR A 222 35.84 -0.37 13.74
C THR A 222 34.47 -0.71 13.16
N LEU A 223 34.45 -1.16 11.91
CA LEU A 223 33.26 -1.50 11.13
C LEU A 223 33.35 -2.98 10.69
N ASN A 224 32.48 -3.85 11.21
CA ASN A 224 32.54 -5.30 11.01
C ASN A 224 31.78 -5.79 9.76
N TRP A 225 31.54 -4.92 8.77
CA TRP A 225 30.82 -5.25 7.52
C TRP A 225 31.18 -4.26 6.39
N PRO A 226 31.36 -4.68 5.12
CA PRO A 226 31.26 -6.06 4.61
C PRO A 226 32.37 -6.99 5.13
N GLU A 227 33.51 -6.40 5.46
CA GLU A 227 34.66 -7.04 6.12
C GLU A 227 35.08 -6.16 7.31
N PRO A 228 35.88 -6.67 8.28
CA PRO A 228 36.42 -5.87 9.38
C PRO A 228 37.36 -4.74 8.90
N LEU A 229 36.84 -3.52 8.87
CA LEU A 229 37.55 -2.29 8.51
C LEU A 229 37.80 -1.42 9.76
N SER A 230 38.85 -0.61 9.75
CA SER A 230 39.15 0.35 10.81
C SER A 230 39.57 1.71 10.26
N PHE A 231 39.10 2.78 10.91
CA PHE A 231 39.33 4.17 10.51
C PHE A 231 39.68 5.00 11.74
N MET A 232 40.70 5.86 11.66
CA MET A 232 41.11 6.72 12.76
C MET A 232 41.01 8.19 12.35
N ALA A 233 40.54 9.04 13.26
CA ALA A 233 40.53 10.50 13.06
C ALA A 233 40.64 11.26 14.39
N ARG A 234 40.99 12.55 14.32
CA ARG A 234 41.22 13.39 15.50
C ARG A 234 40.34 14.64 15.49
N GLY A 235 40.00 15.14 16.66
CA GLY A 235 39.17 16.35 16.79
C GLY A 235 39.34 17.04 18.14
N ARG A 236 38.90 18.31 18.20
CA ARG A 236 38.89 19.08 19.45
C ARG A 236 37.85 18.53 20.46
N ARG A 237 36.83 17.83 19.96
CA ARG A 237 35.78 17.16 20.75
C ARG A 237 35.62 15.70 20.33
N ARG A 238 35.13 14.84 21.23
CA ARG A 238 34.88 13.41 20.97
C ARG A 238 33.98 13.20 19.73
N ILE A 239 32.85 13.89 19.70
CA ILE A 239 31.86 13.84 18.60
C ILE A 239 32.49 14.21 17.24
N GLU A 240 33.44 15.14 17.23
CA GLU A 240 34.13 15.62 16.03
C GLU A 240 35.09 14.55 15.47
N ALA A 241 35.87 13.91 16.34
CA ALA A 241 36.72 12.78 15.97
C ALA A 241 35.90 11.57 15.46
N GLU A 242 34.83 11.21 16.16
CA GLU A 242 33.92 10.14 15.73
C GLU A 242 33.22 10.44 14.39
N ASN A 243 32.79 11.69 14.16
CA ASN A 243 32.15 12.08 12.90
C ASN A 243 33.13 12.06 11.72
N LYS A 244 34.38 12.50 11.93
CA LYS A 244 35.45 12.39 10.93
C LYS A 244 35.78 10.93 10.60
N ALA A 245 35.95 10.07 11.62
CA ALA A 245 36.19 8.64 11.42
C ALA A 245 35.03 7.97 10.66
N ALA A 246 33.78 8.34 11.00
CA ALA A 246 32.60 7.88 10.29
C ALA A 246 32.56 8.35 8.81
N ALA A 247 33.03 9.56 8.51
CA ALA A 247 33.05 10.09 7.16
C ALA A 247 34.07 9.34 6.27
N LEU A 248 35.24 9.01 6.80
CA LEU A 248 36.23 8.15 6.13
C LEU A 248 35.65 6.75 5.82
N ALA A 249 34.88 6.18 6.75
CA ALA A 249 34.18 4.92 6.51
C ALA A 249 33.10 5.04 5.41
N CYS A 250 32.31 6.12 5.38
CA CYS A 250 31.37 6.38 4.28
C CYS A 250 32.09 6.52 2.93
N GLN A 251 33.22 7.23 2.89
CA GLN A 251 34.05 7.40 1.69
C GLN A 251 34.55 6.04 1.18
N LYS A 252 35.01 5.16 2.07
CA LYS A 252 35.43 3.79 1.73
C LYS A 252 34.27 2.92 1.25
N LEU A 253 33.09 2.98 1.88
CA LEU A 253 31.89 2.26 1.42
C LEU A 253 31.43 2.73 0.03
N LYS A 254 31.55 4.03 -0.28
CA LYS A 254 31.28 4.54 -1.65
C LYS A 254 32.29 4.01 -2.66
N ALA A 255 33.58 3.96 -2.30
CA ALA A 255 34.61 3.36 -3.16
C ALA A 255 34.43 1.84 -3.37
N LEU A 256 33.69 1.16 -2.50
CA LEU A 256 33.27 -0.24 -2.64
C LEU A 256 31.91 -0.41 -3.36
N GLY A 257 31.30 0.68 -3.87
CA GLY A 257 29.98 0.63 -4.53
C GLY A 257 28.78 0.43 -3.60
N LEU A 258 28.98 0.45 -2.28
CA LEU A 258 27.95 0.17 -1.26
C LEU A 258 27.10 1.41 -0.86
N LEU A 259 27.29 2.51 -1.58
CA LEU A 259 26.52 3.76 -1.51
C LEU A 259 26.26 4.25 -2.94
N ASP A 260 25.14 4.95 -3.16
CA ASP A 260 24.83 5.53 -4.46
C ASP A 260 25.73 6.73 -4.82
N THR A 261 25.61 7.21 -6.06
CA THR A 261 26.31 8.41 -6.55
C THR A 261 26.03 9.65 -5.68
N ASN A 262 24.87 9.71 -5.02
CA ASN A 262 24.37 10.79 -4.17
C ASN A 262 24.68 10.60 -2.66
N ASN A 263 25.62 9.71 -2.30
CA ASN A 263 26.05 9.43 -0.93
C ASN A 263 24.97 8.77 -0.03
N LYS A 264 23.95 8.12 -0.61
CA LYS A 264 22.84 7.46 0.11
C LYS A 264 23.00 5.93 0.15
N PRO A 265 22.48 5.27 1.20
CA PRO A 265 22.37 3.80 1.26
C PRO A 265 21.52 3.26 0.11
N LEU A 266 21.96 2.15 -0.48
CA LEU A 266 21.24 1.43 -1.54
C LEU A 266 19.91 0.84 -1.02
N SER A 267 19.10 0.28 -1.92
CA SER A 267 17.97 -0.57 -1.56
C SER A 267 18.47 -1.92 -1.02
N HIS A 268 17.68 -2.53 -0.12
CA HIS A 268 17.93 -3.87 0.42
C HIS A 268 18.19 -4.91 -0.69
N ALA A 269 17.36 -4.89 -1.74
CA ALA A 269 17.52 -5.75 -2.92
C ALA A 269 18.84 -5.55 -3.69
N LYS A 270 19.49 -4.38 -3.61
CA LYS A 270 20.83 -4.17 -4.21
C LYS A 270 21.97 -4.65 -3.30
N TYR A 271 21.81 -4.60 -1.97
CA TYR A 271 22.77 -5.24 -1.05
C TYR A 271 22.71 -6.77 -1.11
N HIS A 272 21.54 -7.34 -1.40
CA HIS A 272 21.32 -8.78 -1.53
C HIS A 272 21.17 -9.24 -2.99
N GLN A 273 21.67 -8.47 -3.98
CA GLN A 273 21.39 -8.72 -5.40
C GLN A 273 21.69 -10.15 -5.89
N PRO A 274 22.82 -10.81 -5.53
CA PRO A 274 23.07 -12.19 -5.93
C PRO A 274 22.04 -13.18 -5.35
N TYR A 275 21.60 -12.97 -4.11
CA TYR A 275 20.60 -13.80 -3.44
C TYR A 275 19.19 -13.59 -4.02
N VAL A 276 18.86 -12.34 -4.39
CA VAL A 276 17.61 -12.02 -5.10
C VAL A 276 17.60 -12.64 -6.50
N GLN A 277 18.71 -12.59 -7.23
CA GLN A 277 18.87 -13.26 -8.53
C GLN A 277 18.74 -14.78 -8.40
N GLN A 278 19.41 -15.41 -7.43
CA GLN A 278 19.27 -16.84 -7.17
C GLN A 278 17.82 -17.24 -6.83
N LEU A 279 17.13 -16.49 -5.97
CA LEU A 279 15.72 -16.73 -5.66
C LEU A 279 14.80 -16.54 -6.89
N GLN A 280 15.10 -15.56 -7.75
CA GLN A 280 14.37 -15.36 -9.01
C GLN A 280 14.61 -16.51 -9.99
N GLU A 281 15.83 -17.05 -10.08
CA GLU A 281 16.12 -18.26 -10.86
C GLU A 281 15.44 -19.50 -10.28
N GLU A 282 15.42 -19.68 -8.97
CA GLU A 282 14.72 -20.79 -8.29
C GLU A 282 13.20 -20.72 -8.43
N GLN A 283 12.63 -19.52 -8.55
CA GLN A 283 11.20 -19.32 -8.86
C GLN A 283 10.89 -19.43 -10.36
N ARG A 284 11.84 -19.08 -11.25
CA ARG A 284 11.71 -19.21 -12.72
C ARG A 284 11.98 -20.63 -13.24
N LYS A 285 12.70 -21.48 -12.48
CA LYS A 285 12.90 -22.90 -12.83
C LYS A 285 11.55 -23.63 -12.91
N PRO A 286 11.18 -24.24 -14.06
CA PRO A 286 9.90 -24.93 -14.21
C PRO A 286 9.73 -26.09 -13.22
N LYS A 287 8.88 -25.89 -12.20
CA LYS A 287 8.49 -26.98 -11.29
C LYS A 287 7.52 -27.90 -12.01
N ARG A 288 7.99 -29.11 -12.36
CA ARG A 288 7.12 -30.19 -12.81
C ARG A 288 6.16 -30.57 -11.68
N PHE A 289 4.89 -30.21 -11.83
CA PHE A 289 3.79 -30.77 -11.06
C PHE A 289 3.07 -31.81 -11.93
N HIS A 290 2.51 -32.83 -11.29
CA HIS A 290 1.64 -33.81 -11.93
C HIS A 290 0.27 -33.69 -11.25
N VAL A 291 -0.77 -33.46 -12.05
CA VAL A 291 -2.15 -33.49 -11.58
C VAL A 291 -2.60 -34.95 -11.62
N PRO A 292 -3.07 -35.55 -10.51
CA PRO A 292 -3.57 -36.92 -10.52
C PRO A 292 -4.76 -37.08 -11.45
N GLU A 293 -4.90 -38.24 -12.10
CA GLU A 293 -5.96 -38.51 -13.08
C GLU A 293 -7.37 -38.24 -12.54
N SER A 294 -7.63 -38.59 -11.28
CA SER A 294 -8.91 -38.34 -10.61
C SER A 294 -9.19 -36.87 -10.28
N VAL A 295 -8.18 -36.00 -10.40
CA VAL A 295 -8.32 -34.54 -10.32
C VAL A 295 -8.49 -33.95 -11.73
N LEU A 296 -7.76 -34.47 -12.74
CA LEU A 296 -7.99 -34.13 -14.15
C LEU A 296 -9.44 -34.44 -14.56
N GLN A 297 -9.91 -35.66 -14.31
CA GLN A 297 -11.26 -36.11 -14.64
C GLN A 297 -12.33 -35.24 -13.94
N ARG A 298 -12.11 -34.83 -12.69
CA ARG A 298 -13.00 -33.88 -11.98
C ARG A 298 -12.95 -32.47 -12.54
N ILE A 299 -11.85 -32.04 -13.13
CA ILE A 299 -11.73 -30.76 -13.84
C ILE A 299 -12.46 -30.86 -15.18
N GLU A 300 -12.33 -31.97 -15.90
CA GLU A 300 -13.05 -32.25 -17.15
C GLU A 300 -14.56 -32.33 -16.92
N ASP A 301 -15.04 -33.07 -15.91
CA ASP A 301 -16.46 -33.11 -15.51
C ASP A 301 -17.00 -31.70 -15.21
N TYR A 302 -16.22 -30.87 -14.52
CA TYR A 302 -16.60 -29.50 -14.16
C TYR A 302 -16.60 -28.57 -15.37
N LEU A 303 -15.62 -28.68 -16.27
CA LEU A 303 -15.58 -27.93 -17.53
C LEU A 303 -16.65 -28.41 -18.54
N TYR A 304 -17.12 -29.65 -18.44
CA TYR A 304 -18.23 -30.16 -19.23
C TYR A 304 -19.59 -29.66 -18.70
N GLN A 305 -19.75 -29.55 -17.38
CA GLN A 305 -20.94 -28.92 -16.76
C GLN A 305 -20.96 -27.40 -16.95
N TYR A 306 -19.79 -26.76 -16.92
CA TYR A 306 -19.62 -25.32 -17.07
C TYR A 306 -18.62 -25.04 -18.20
N PRO A 307 -19.06 -25.10 -19.48
CA PRO A 307 -18.19 -24.93 -20.64
C PRO A 307 -17.53 -23.54 -20.65
N VAL A 308 -16.28 -23.52 -20.19
CA VAL A 308 -15.37 -22.40 -20.38
C VAL A 308 -14.86 -22.47 -21.83
N ASP A 309 -15.01 -21.37 -22.55
CA ASP A 309 -14.51 -21.25 -23.92
C ASP A 309 -13.04 -21.69 -24.01
N PRO A 310 -12.69 -22.66 -24.88
CA PRO A 310 -11.31 -23.12 -24.98
C PRO A 310 -10.40 -21.96 -25.39
N PRO A 311 -9.18 -21.87 -24.84
CA PRO A 311 -8.18 -20.97 -25.39
C PRO A 311 -7.97 -21.28 -26.88
N TYR A 312 -7.68 -20.22 -27.64
CA TYR A 312 -7.53 -20.18 -29.10
C TYR A 312 -6.83 -21.40 -29.73
N PRO A 313 -7.13 -21.72 -31.01
CA PRO A 313 -6.43 -22.78 -31.75
C PRO A 313 -4.90 -22.66 -31.60
N SER A 314 -4.30 -23.76 -31.11
CA SER A 314 -2.94 -23.86 -30.56
C SER A 314 -1.89 -23.06 -31.32
N ASN A 315 -1.86 -23.24 -32.63
CA ASN A 315 -0.79 -22.76 -33.51
C ASN A 315 -0.64 -21.23 -33.53
N GLN A 316 -1.70 -20.48 -33.18
CA GLN A 316 -1.59 -19.01 -33.02
C GLN A 316 -1.18 -18.60 -31.60
N ALA A 317 -1.56 -19.38 -30.58
CA ALA A 317 -1.17 -19.09 -29.19
C ALA A 317 0.34 -19.20 -28.99
N GLU A 318 1.00 -20.11 -29.71
CA GLU A 318 2.45 -20.29 -29.71
C GLU A 318 3.17 -19.12 -30.41
N GLU A 319 2.78 -18.74 -31.64
CA GLU A 319 3.32 -17.54 -32.32
C GLU A 319 3.22 -16.27 -31.45
N TYR A 320 2.06 -16.03 -30.82
CA TYR A 320 1.89 -14.88 -29.94
C TYR A 320 2.74 -14.98 -28.66
N ALA A 321 3.02 -16.19 -28.14
CA ALA A 321 3.83 -16.37 -26.94
C ALA A 321 5.32 -16.12 -27.21
N GLU A 322 5.83 -16.51 -28.37
CA GLU A 322 7.23 -16.27 -28.78
C GLU A 322 7.51 -14.78 -29.00
N GLU A 323 6.54 -14.02 -29.55
CA GLU A 323 6.62 -12.55 -29.69
C GLU A 323 6.71 -11.81 -28.33
N TYR A 324 6.23 -12.41 -27.22
CA TYR A 324 6.52 -11.92 -25.86
C TYR A 324 7.86 -12.40 -25.30
N ALA A 325 8.32 -13.60 -25.68
CA ALA A 325 9.54 -14.20 -25.13
C ALA A 325 10.80 -13.45 -25.60
N GLU A 326 10.97 -13.20 -26.91
CA GLU A 326 12.13 -12.46 -27.41
C GLU A 326 12.18 -11.01 -26.88
N ALA A 327 11.00 -10.38 -26.71
CA ALA A 327 10.86 -9.01 -26.24
C ALA A 327 11.28 -8.80 -24.76
N ASP A 328 11.37 -9.87 -23.96
CA ASP A 328 11.80 -9.79 -22.55
C ASP A 328 13.33 -9.92 -22.37
N TYR A 329 14.06 -10.46 -23.36
CA TYR A 329 15.52 -10.66 -23.26
C TYR A 329 16.36 -9.41 -23.59
N THR A 330 15.78 -8.35 -24.16
CA THR A 330 16.53 -7.17 -24.64
C THR A 330 16.50 -5.95 -23.70
N ALA A 331 15.98 -6.13 -22.47
CA ALA A 331 15.67 -5.02 -21.56
C ALA A 331 16.87 -4.44 -20.77
N ASP A 332 17.92 -5.21 -20.50
CA ASP A 332 19.05 -4.81 -19.64
C ASP A 332 20.16 -4.03 -20.40
N MET A 333 19.75 -2.96 -21.11
CA MET A 333 20.64 -1.99 -21.75
C MET A 333 20.40 -0.58 -21.17
N GLU A 334 21.49 0.15 -20.92
CA GLU A 334 21.60 1.29 -20.00
C GLU A 334 20.51 2.39 -20.08
N GLU A 335 20.16 2.96 -18.92
CA GLU A 335 19.16 4.03 -18.77
C GLU A 335 19.60 5.34 -19.44
N ALA A 336 19.35 5.48 -20.74
CA ALA A 336 19.53 6.73 -21.46
C ALA A 336 18.61 7.84 -20.88
N PRO A 337 19.15 8.96 -20.37
CA PRO A 337 18.37 9.98 -19.68
C PRO A 337 17.39 10.67 -20.64
N GLY A 338 16.10 10.61 -20.31
CA GLY A 338 15.02 11.25 -21.07
C GLY A 338 14.02 10.31 -21.74
N SER A 339 14.19 8.97 -21.66
CA SER A 339 13.20 8.06 -22.24
C SER A 339 11.88 8.02 -21.46
N ILE A 340 10.79 8.37 -22.14
CA ILE A 340 9.41 8.31 -21.64
C ILE A 340 8.98 6.85 -21.41
N SER A 341 8.11 6.61 -20.43
CA SER A 341 7.49 5.29 -20.18
C SER A 341 6.12 5.16 -20.88
N ASP A 342 5.86 3.97 -21.42
CA ASP A 342 4.59 3.62 -22.05
C ASP A 342 3.48 3.54 -20.98
N VAL A 343 2.43 4.34 -21.15
CA VAL A 343 1.43 4.58 -20.09
C VAL A 343 0.56 3.34 -19.82
N ILE A 344 0.46 2.43 -20.77
CA ILE A 344 -0.33 1.20 -20.64
C ILE A 344 0.52 0.10 -20.00
N THR A 345 1.63 -0.26 -20.65
CA THR A 345 2.46 -1.42 -20.31
C THR A 345 3.50 -1.16 -19.22
N GLY A 346 3.85 0.11 -18.95
CA GLY A 346 4.92 0.48 -18.02
C GLY A 346 6.33 0.22 -18.54
N ARG A 347 6.50 -0.30 -19.77
CA ARG A 347 7.80 -0.46 -20.45
C ARG A 347 8.31 0.91 -20.93
N LYS A 348 9.45 0.93 -21.64
CA LYS A 348 9.95 2.13 -22.34
C LYS A 348 9.05 2.44 -23.54
N PHE A 349 8.66 3.70 -23.73
CA PHE A 349 7.84 4.09 -24.87
C PHE A 349 8.66 4.13 -26.17
N ARG A 350 8.06 3.63 -27.25
CA ARG A 350 8.55 3.68 -28.64
C ARG A 350 7.30 3.70 -29.53
N PRO A 351 7.06 4.69 -30.41
CA PRO A 351 5.88 4.67 -31.30
C PRO A 351 5.82 3.39 -32.13
N LEU A 352 4.61 2.89 -32.42
CA LEU A 352 4.43 1.79 -33.38
C LEU A 352 4.84 2.26 -34.78
N SER A 353 5.49 1.38 -35.55
CA SER A 353 5.59 1.57 -37.00
C SER A 353 4.25 1.28 -37.67
N GLN A 354 4.06 1.79 -38.89
CA GLN A 354 2.85 1.54 -39.66
C GLN A 354 2.59 0.05 -39.88
N GLN A 355 3.64 -0.77 -40.04
CA GLN A 355 3.49 -2.23 -40.23
C GLN A 355 3.01 -2.94 -38.96
N GLU A 356 3.50 -2.53 -37.78
CA GLU A 356 3.02 -3.05 -36.49
C GLU A 356 1.57 -2.62 -36.23
N ALA A 357 1.23 -1.35 -36.48
CA ALA A 357 -0.13 -0.82 -36.35
C ALA A 357 -1.12 -1.51 -37.31
N ASP A 358 -0.74 -1.71 -38.57
CA ASP A 358 -1.50 -2.48 -39.56
C ASP A 358 -1.72 -3.93 -39.12
N LYS A 359 -0.67 -4.63 -38.64
CA LYS A 359 -0.75 -6.01 -38.13
C LYS A 359 -1.79 -6.08 -37.00
N ILE A 360 -1.61 -5.26 -35.96
CA ILE A 360 -2.48 -5.24 -34.77
C ILE A 360 -3.93 -4.88 -35.14
N SER A 361 -4.15 -3.86 -35.98
CA SER A 361 -5.49 -3.44 -36.39
C SER A 361 -6.22 -4.52 -37.20
N ARG A 362 -5.53 -5.26 -38.08
CA ARG A 362 -6.12 -6.40 -38.81
C ARG A 362 -6.48 -7.54 -37.85
N THR A 363 -5.57 -7.93 -36.96
CA THR A 363 -5.86 -8.92 -35.90
C THR A 363 -7.09 -8.53 -35.09
N LEU A 364 -7.19 -7.27 -34.64
CA LEU A 364 -8.36 -6.80 -33.88
C LEU A 364 -9.67 -6.85 -34.68
N GLN A 365 -9.64 -6.59 -36.00
CA GLN A 365 -10.81 -6.76 -36.87
C GLN A 365 -11.25 -8.22 -36.97
N ASP A 366 -10.32 -9.16 -37.09
CA ASP A 366 -10.66 -10.59 -37.16
C ASP A 366 -11.18 -11.13 -35.83
N LEU A 367 -10.60 -10.69 -34.70
CA LEU A 367 -11.14 -10.98 -33.37
C LEU A 367 -12.54 -10.39 -33.15
N TRP A 368 -12.82 -9.20 -33.70
CA TRP A 368 -14.15 -8.60 -33.66
C TRP A 368 -15.17 -9.37 -34.51
N ARG A 369 -14.78 -9.83 -35.71
CA ARG A 369 -15.62 -10.70 -36.57
C ARG A 369 -15.99 -12.00 -35.85
N LEU A 370 -15.02 -12.67 -35.22
CA LEU A 370 -15.26 -13.87 -34.41
C LEU A 370 -16.19 -13.59 -33.21
N ARG A 371 -16.07 -12.41 -32.59
CA ARG A 371 -16.95 -11.95 -31.50
C ARG A 371 -18.38 -11.67 -31.96
N GLN A 372 -18.61 -11.28 -33.22
CA GLN A 372 -19.95 -11.12 -33.79
C GLN A 372 -20.61 -12.45 -34.18
N GLN A 373 -19.83 -13.48 -34.52
CA GLN A 373 -20.35 -14.82 -34.88
C GLN A 373 -20.82 -15.65 -33.67
N ARG A 374 -20.40 -15.27 -32.46
CA ARG A 374 -20.84 -15.89 -31.20
C ARG A 374 -21.77 -14.92 -30.49
N GLU A 375 -23.06 -15.25 -30.39
CA GLU A 375 -24.07 -14.37 -29.77
C GLU A 375 -23.85 -14.21 -28.25
N VAL A 376 -22.96 -13.28 -27.87
CA VAL A 376 -22.89 -12.76 -26.51
C VAL A 376 -24.12 -11.88 -26.29
N SER A 377 -25.22 -12.50 -25.86
CA SER A 377 -26.50 -11.82 -25.58
C SER A 377 -26.34 -10.86 -24.41
N LEU A 378 -26.04 -9.59 -24.72
CA LEU A 378 -25.91 -8.51 -23.77
C LEU A 378 -27.29 -7.89 -23.51
N MET A 379 -27.67 -7.78 -22.23
CA MET A 379 -28.81 -6.96 -21.84
C MET A 379 -28.58 -5.52 -22.34
N SER A 380 -29.56 -4.97 -23.06
CA SER A 380 -29.53 -3.59 -23.55
C SER A 380 -29.54 -2.60 -22.37
N LEU A 381 -28.60 -1.67 -22.37
CA LEU A 381 -28.48 -0.59 -21.40
C LEU A 381 -28.82 0.76 -22.05
N PRO A 382 -29.32 1.76 -21.31
CA PRO A 382 -29.72 3.04 -21.92
C PRO A 382 -28.62 3.77 -22.71
N ALA A 383 -27.34 3.57 -22.36
CA ALA A 383 -26.19 4.07 -23.14
C ALA A 383 -26.10 3.47 -24.56
N ASP A 384 -26.58 2.24 -24.78
CA ASP A 384 -26.56 1.59 -26.10
C ASP A 384 -27.42 2.36 -27.11
N GLY A 385 -28.55 2.91 -26.67
CA GLY A 385 -29.41 3.80 -27.46
C GLY A 385 -28.84 5.20 -27.72
N GLN A 386 -27.64 5.52 -27.24
CA GLN A 386 -26.92 6.78 -27.49
C GLN A 386 -25.50 6.56 -28.08
N ARG A 387 -25.13 5.31 -28.40
CA ARG A 387 -23.81 4.90 -28.90
C ARG A 387 -23.26 5.81 -30.00
N GLU A 388 -24.06 6.09 -31.03
CA GLU A 388 -23.64 6.88 -32.19
C GLU A 388 -23.42 8.36 -31.87
N ALA A 389 -24.29 8.95 -31.04
CA ALA A 389 -24.15 10.32 -30.57
C ALA A 389 -22.91 10.50 -29.68
N ILE A 390 -22.66 9.54 -28.78
CA ILE A 390 -21.48 9.50 -27.92
C ILE A 390 -20.19 9.44 -28.75
N VAL A 391 -20.08 8.44 -29.64
CA VAL A 391 -18.88 8.25 -30.48
C VAL A 391 -18.64 9.47 -31.39
N SER A 392 -19.67 9.99 -32.05
CA SER A 392 -19.55 11.17 -32.91
C SER A 392 -19.15 12.43 -32.14
N ALA A 393 -19.61 12.61 -30.90
CA ALA A 393 -19.21 13.73 -30.06
C ALA A 393 -17.72 13.65 -29.68
N ILE A 394 -17.24 12.47 -29.26
CA ILE A 394 -15.84 12.25 -28.84
C ILE A 394 -14.88 12.44 -30.01
N GLU A 395 -15.24 11.97 -31.21
CA GLU A 395 -14.42 12.18 -32.42
C GLU A 395 -14.30 13.65 -32.80
N ARG A 396 -15.40 14.42 -32.71
CA ARG A 396 -15.45 15.83 -33.14
C ARG A 396 -14.81 16.83 -32.17
N HIS A 397 -14.71 16.50 -30.87
CA HIS A 397 -14.25 17.45 -29.85
C HIS A 397 -13.05 16.89 -29.06
N PRO A 398 -12.14 17.74 -28.54
CA PRO A 398 -11.04 17.27 -27.69
C PRO A 398 -11.50 16.86 -26.29
N VAL A 399 -12.60 17.46 -25.81
CA VAL A 399 -13.23 17.15 -24.52
C VAL A 399 -14.73 16.96 -24.69
N VAL A 400 -15.32 15.99 -24.01
CA VAL A 400 -16.78 15.75 -23.95
C VAL A 400 -17.19 15.39 -22.51
N VAL A 401 -18.31 15.94 -22.04
CA VAL A 401 -18.98 15.49 -20.81
C VAL A 401 -20.10 14.51 -21.18
N ILE A 402 -20.18 13.38 -20.49
CA ILE A 402 -21.25 12.39 -20.65
C ILE A 402 -21.95 12.22 -19.32
N ALA A 403 -23.15 12.80 -19.24
CA ALA A 403 -24.01 12.79 -18.07
C ALA A 403 -25.13 11.75 -18.23
N GLY A 404 -25.63 11.22 -17.11
CA GLY A 404 -26.74 10.26 -17.08
C GLY A 404 -26.59 9.34 -15.87
N ASP A 405 -27.69 8.78 -15.38
CA ASP A 405 -27.76 8.22 -14.01
C ASP A 405 -26.84 7.02 -13.73
N THR A 406 -26.80 6.57 -12.48
CA THR A 406 -26.19 5.28 -12.13
C THR A 406 -26.91 4.13 -12.85
N GLY A 407 -26.18 3.06 -13.18
CA GLY A 407 -26.73 1.92 -13.92
C GLY A 407 -27.00 2.13 -15.42
N CYS A 408 -27.02 3.36 -15.95
CA CYS A 408 -27.34 3.60 -17.37
C CYS A 408 -26.30 3.08 -18.38
N GLY A 409 -25.14 2.61 -17.91
CA GLY A 409 -24.14 1.87 -18.69
C GLY A 409 -22.85 2.63 -19.03
N LYS A 410 -22.71 3.91 -18.67
CA LYS A 410 -21.53 4.77 -19.00
C LYS A 410 -20.19 4.04 -18.91
N THR A 411 -19.86 3.62 -17.69
CA THR A 411 -18.60 3.02 -17.24
C THR A 411 -18.21 1.74 -17.99
N THR A 412 -19.18 0.91 -18.35
CA THR A 412 -18.94 -0.37 -19.05
C THR A 412 -18.99 -0.21 -20.57
N ARG A 413 -19.95 0.56 -21.09
CA ARG A 413 -20.24 0.62 -22.53
C ARG A 413 -19.40 1.62 -23.31
N ILE A 414 -19.18 2.82 -22.77
CA ILE A 414 -18.49 3.89 -23.50
C ILE A 414 -17.05 3.48 -23.92
N PRO A 415 -16.23 2.81 -23.08
CA PRO A 415 -14.94 2.28 -23.52
C PRO A 415 -15.07 1.28 -24.69
N GLN A 416 -16.09 0.41 -24.65
CA GLN A 416 -16.32 -0.60 -25.70
C GLN A 416 -16.73 0.07 -27.02
N PHE A 417 -17.62 1.07 -27.01
CA PHE A 417 -18.05 1.78 -28.22
C PHE A 417 -16.89 2.46 -28.96
N ILE A 418 -15.97 3.07 -28.22
CA ILE A 418 -14.83 3.80 -28.78
C ILE A 418 -13.82 2.80 -29.39
N LEU A 419 -13.51 1.71 -28.68
CA LEU A 419 -12.67 0.63 -29.19
C LEU A 419 -13.27 -0.02 -30.44
N GLU A 420 -14.56 -0.37 -30.40
CA GLU A 420 -15.30 -0.95 -31.53
C GLU A 420 -15.25 -0.03 -32.75
N ALA A 421 -15.53 1.27 -32.58
CA ALA A 421 -15.50 2.25 -33.66
C ALA A 421 -14.10 2.33 -34.32
N ALA A 422 -13.03 2.29 -33.51
CA ALA A 422 -11.67 2.28 -34.02
C ALA A 422 -11.31 0.96 -34.75
N ILE A 423 -11.70 -0.20 -34.19
CA ILE A 423 -11.48 -1.51 -34.82
C ILE A 423 -12.21 -1.59 -36.17
N VAL A 424 -13.49 -1.22 -36.23
CA VAL A 424 -14.28 -1.22 -37.48
C VAL A 424 -13.65 -0.33 -38.56
N ARG A 425 -12.97 0.76 -38.18
CA ARG A 425 -12.22 1.65 -39.09
C ARG A 425 -10.82 1.17 -39.48
N GLY A 426 -10.32 0.09 -38.88
CA GLY A 426 -8.94 -0.38 -39.09
C GLY A 426 -7.89 0.42 -38.31
N GLN A 427 -8.32 1.16 -37.28
CA GLN A 427 -7.51 2.04 -36.42
C GLN A 427 -7.42 1.48 -34.98
N GLY A 428 -7.66 0.17 -34.83
CA GLY A 428 -7.71 -0.50 -33.52
C GLY A 428 -6.40 -0.36 -32.73
N ALA A 429 -5.24 -0.46 -33.40
CA ALA A 429 -3.93 -0.33 -32.77
C ALA A 429 -3.71 1.03 -32.09
N ASP A 430 -4.25 2.12 -32.64
CA ASP A 430 -4.09 3.47 -32.11
C ASP A 430 -5.03 3.76 -30.93
N CYS A 431 -6.09 2.96 -30.77
CA CYS A 431 -7.10 3.11 -29.72
C CYS A 431 -6.63 2.61 -28.34
N ASN A 432 -5.65 3.31 -27.76
CA ASN A 432 -5.16 3.06 -26.41
C ASN A 432 -5.80 4.02 -25.39
N MET A 433 -6.40 3.48 -24.34
CA MET A 433 -7.34 4.14 -23.46
C MET A 433 -6.98 3.97 -21.97
N LEU A 434 -7.10 5.06 -21.21
CA LEU A 434 -6.98 5.06 -19.75
C LEU A 434 -8.33 5.41 -19.14
N ILE A 435 -8.86 4.55 -18.27
CA ILE A 435 -10.15 4.74 -17.62
C ILE A 435 -9.94 4.86 -16.11
N THR A 436 -10.12 6.05 -15.53
CA THR A 436 -9.93 6.22 -14.08
C THR A 436 -11.19 5.95 -13.29
N GLN A 437 -11.05 5.23 -12.18
CA GLN A 437 -12.07 4.99 -11.17
C GLN A 437 -11.63 5.63 -9.83
N PRO A 438 -12.55 6.12 -8.98
CA PRO A 438 -12.19 6.64 -7.65
C PRO A 438 -11.74 5.53 -6.69
N ARG A 439 -12.35 4.33 -6.78
CA ARG A 439 -12.12 3.21 -5.85
C ARG A 439 -11.37 2.05 -6.49
N ARG A 440 -10.52 1.35 -5.72
CA ARG A 440 -9.78 0.16 -6.17
C ARG A 440 -10.70 -0.95 -6.65
N ILE A 441 -11.72 -1.28 -5.85
CA ILE A 441 -12.67 -2.36 -6.16
C ILE A 441 -13.35 -2.12 -7.51
N SER A 442 -13.80 -0.89 -7.77
CA SER A 442 -14.40 -0.48 -9.05
C SER A 442 -13.45 -0.63 -10.22
N ALA A 443 -12.17 -0.23 -10.09
CA ALA A 443 -11.18 -0.40 -11.16
C ALA A 443 -11.00 -1.88 -11.55
N VAL A 444 -10.99 -2.79 -10.58
CA VAL A 444 -10.85 -4.23 -10.83
C VAL A 444 -12.14 -4.83 -11.38
N SER A 445 -13.28 -4.69 -10.69
CA SER A 445 -14.53 -5.33 -11.08
C SER A 445 -15.09 -4.81 -12.40
N VAL A 446 -14.96 -3.51 -12.70
CA VAL A 446 -15.33 -2.95 -14.01
C VAL A 446 -14.44 -3.53 -15.12
N SER A 447 -13.12 -3.64 -14.92
CA SER A 447 -12.23 -4.22 -15.93
C SER A 447 -12.58 -5.67 -16.24
N GLN A 448 -12.89 -6.47 -15.21
CA GLN A 448 -13.34 -7.85 -15.34
C GLN A 448 -14.69 -7.92 -16.08
N ARG A 449 -15.64 -7.04 -15.74
CA ARG A 449 -16.94 -6.95 -16.41
C ARG A 449 -16.83 -6.54 -17.88
N VAL A 450 -16.01 -5.55 -18.23
CA VAL A 450 -15.80 -5.11 -19.62
C VAL A 450 -15.05 -6.18 -20.42
N GLY A 451 -14.04 -6.83 -19.82
CA GLY A 451 -13.39 -8.01 -20.41
C GLY A 451 -14.32 -9.23 -20.54
N HIS A 452 -15.43 -9.28 -19.81
CA HIS A 452 -16.48 -10.27 -20.01
C HIS A 452 -17.40 -9.90 -21.19
N GLU A 453 -17.87 -8.65 -21.25
CA GLU A 453 -18.80 -8.18 -22.31
C GLU A 453 -18.16 -8.09 -23.71
N LEU A 454 -16.85 -7.86 -23.78
CA LEU A 454 -16.07 -7.98 -25.02
C LEU A 454 -15.84 -9.43 -25.48
N GLY A 455 -16.25 -10.43 -24.69
CA GLY A 455 -16.09 -11.85 -25.00
C GLY A 455 -14.65 -12.36 -24.88
N PRO A 456 -14.41 -13.68 -24.98
CA PRO A 456 -13.09 -14.29 -24.79
C PRO A 456 -12.06 -13.76 -25.80
N ALA A 457 -12.50 -13.41 -27.01
CA ALA A 457 -11.63 -12.95 -28.08
C ALA A 457 -10.86 -11.67 -27.68
N LEU A 458 -11.59 -10.66 -27.22
CA LEU A 458 -11.06 -9.32 -26.92
C LEU A 458 -10.83 -9.07 -25.41
N ARG A 459 -11.15 -10.03 -24.53
CA ARG A 459 -10.90 -9.96 -23.08
C ARG A 459 -9.48 -9.52 -22.73
N ARG A 460 -8.48 -10.04 -23.46
CA ARG A 460 -7.05 -9.73 -23.24
C ARG A 460 -6.70 -8.25 -23.42
N ASN A 461 -7.47 -7.51 -24.23
CA ASN A 461 -7.28 -6.09 -24.48
C ASN A 461 -7.75 -5.20 -23.32
N VAL A 462 -8.41 -5.77 -22.31
CA VAL A 462 -8.80 -5.08 -21.07
C VAL A 462 -7.89 -5.50 -19.93
N GLY A 463 -7.44 -4.54 -19.14
CA GLY A 463 -6.72 -4.79 -17.91
C GLY A 463 -6.94 -3.69 -16.87
N TYR A 464 -6.29 -3.84 -15.73
CA TYR A 464 -6.35 -2.88 -14.63
C TYR A 464 -4.98 -2.64 -13.97
N GLN A 465 -4.82 -1.47 -13.36
CA GLN A 465 -3.72 -1.18 -12.43
C GLN A 465 -4.19 -0.36 -11.24
N VAL A 466 -4.03 -0.94 -10.05
CA VAL A 466 -4.27 -0.28 -8.76
C VAL A 466 -2.97 -0.27 -7.94
N ARG A 467 -3.04 0.17 -6.67
CA ARG A 467 -1.85 0.19 -5.81
C ARG A 467 -1.43 -1.22 -5.42
N LEU A 468 -0.21 -1.62 -5.83
CA LEU A 468 0.45 -2.91 -5.57
C LEU A 468 -0.14 -4.13 -6.32
N GLU A 469 -0.98 -3.92 -7.33
CA GLU A 469 -1.77 -4.98 -7.97
C GLU A 469 -2.14 -4.55 -9.39
N SER A 470 -1.91 -5.40 -10.40
CA SER A 470 -2.16 -5.07 -11.80
C SER A 470 -2.22 -6.29 -12.71
N SER A 471 -3.12 -6.25 -13.70
CA SER A 471 -3.09 -7.08 -14.89
C SER A 471 -3.11 -6.13 -16.09
N LEU A 472 -1.99 -5.97 -16.80
CA LEU A 472 -1.85 -4.96 -17.86
C LEU A 472 -2.24 -5.55 -19.22
N PRO A 473 -3.01 -4.84 -20.05
CA PRO A 473 -3.35 -5.30 -21.40
C PRO A 473 -2.12 -5.21 -22.33
N PRO A 474 -2.11 -5.94 -23.46
CA PRO A 474 -1.09 -5.80 -24.48
C PRO A 474 -1.15 -4.41 -25.13
N ARG A 475 -0.13 -4.08 -25.92
CA ARG A 475 -0.03 -2.79 -26.57
C ARG A 475 -0.84 -2.75 -27.87
N GLY A 476 -1.64 -1.69 -28.04
CA GLY A 476 -2.50 -1.49 -29.21
C GLY A 476 -3.91 -1.99 -28.98
N GLY A 477 -4.91 -1.13 -29.15
CA GLY A 477 -6.31 -1.42 -28.82
C GLY A 477 -6.53 -1.70 -27.33
N ALA A 478 -5.82 -1.00 -26.46
CA ALA A 478 -5.68 -1.35 -25.04
C ALA A 478 -6.58 -0.52 -24.12
N LEU A 479 -7.34 -1.17 -23.23
CA LEU A 479 -8.20 -0.54 -22.22
C LEU A 479 -7.64 -0.78 -20.82
N LEU A 480 -6.95 0.22 -20.25
CA LEU A 480 -6.40 0.14 -18.90
C LEU A 480 -7.26 0.91 -17.89
N PHE A 481 -8.00 0.17 -17.07
CA PHE A 481 -8.71 0.71 -15.91
C PHE A 481 -7.72 0.98 -14.77
N CYS A 482 -7.82 2.11 -14.07
CA CYS A 482 -6.90 2.41 -12.97
C CYS A 482 -7.52 3.32 -11.91
N THR A 483 -6.90 3.43 -10.74
CA THR A 483 -7.28 4.50 -9.80
C THR A 483 -6.68 5.83 -10.24
N VAL A 484 -7.36 6.94 -9.94
CA VAL A 484 -6.88 8.32 -10.23
C VAL A 484 -5.42 8.52 -9.78
N GLY A 485 -5.06 8.05 -8.59
CA GLY A 485 -3.69 8.11 -8.07
C GLY A 485 -2.63 7.31 -8.85
N VAL A 486 -3.02 6.28 -9.61
CA VAL A 486 -2.13 5.57 -10.55
C VAL A 486 -1.89 6.42 -11.80
N LEU A 487 -2.92 7.07 -12.35
CA LEU A 487 -2.73 7.98 -13.48
C LEU A 487 -1.88 9.20 -13.09
N LEU A 488 -2.12 9.79 -11.92
CA LEU A 488 -1.29 10.88 -11.37
C LEU A 488 0.18 10.48 -11.17
N LYS A 489 0.48 9.19 -10.94
CA LYS A 489 1.86 8.68 -10.93
C LYS A 489 2.41 8.52 -12.35
N LYS A 490 1.63 7.96 -13.28
CA LYS A 490 2.05 7.76 -14.68
C LYS A 490 2.35 9.09 -15.41
N LEU A 491 1.62 10.16 -15.09
CA LEU A 491 1.88 11.52 -15.56
C LEU A 491 3.26 12.08 -15.13
N GLN A 492 3.97 11.45 -14.19
CA GLN A 492 5.34 11.84 -13.82
C GLN A 492 6.39 11.26 -14.77
N SER A 493 6.11 10.09 -15.38
CA SER A 493 7.00 9.40 -16.33
C SER A 493 6.60 9.60 -17.80
N ASN A 494 5.40 10.11 -18.05
CA ASN A 494 4.89 10.49 -19.36
C ASN A 494 3.94 11.71 -19.22
N PRO A 495 4.47 12.95 -19.15
CA PRO A 495 3.67 14.13 -18.84
C PRO A 495 2.67 14.53 -19.94
N THR A 496 2.91 14.14 -21.18
CA THR A 496 2.08 14.44 -22.36
C THR A 496 1.06 13.33 -22.68
N LEU A 497 1.10 12.22 -21.96
CA LEU A 497 0.36 10.98 -22.24
C LEU A 497 0.59 10.47 -23.68
N GLU A 498 1.84 10.54 -24.14
CA GLU A 498 2.25 10.01 -25.44
C GLU A 498 1.96 8.50 -25.54
N GLY A 499 1.37 8.08 -26.66
CA GLY A 499 0.86 6.71 -26.85
C GLY A 499 -0.58 6.48 -26.36
N VAL A 500 -1.21 7.45 -25.70
CA VAL A 500 -2.61 7.39 -25.27
C VAL A 500 -3.47 8.20 -26.24
N SER A 501 -4.57 7.63 -26.71
CA SER A 501 -5.55 8.35 -27.54
C SER A 501 -6.72 8.89 -26.70
N HIS A 502 -7.13 8.17 -25.65
CA HIS A 502 -8.30 8.53 -24.83
C HIS A 502 -8.01 8.46 -23.31
N VAL A 503 -8.46 9.46 -22.57
CA VAL A 503 -8.58 9.42 -21.10
C VAL A 503 -10.04 9.60 -20.71
N LEU A 504 -10.62 8.56 -20.13
CA LEU A 504 -11.95 8.55 -19.55
C LEU A 504 -11.83 8.78 -18.04
N VAL A 505 -12.28 9.94 -17.57
CA VAL A 505 -12.36 10.23 -16.13
C VAL A 505 -13.79 9.92 -15.68
N ASP A 506 -13.96 8.81 -14.96
CA ASP A 506 -15.26 8.41 -14.42
C ASP A 506 -15.51 9.00 -13.03
N GLU A 507 -16.79 9.11 -12.68
CA GLU A 507 -17.31 9.62 -11.42
C GLU A 507 -16.70 10.97 -10.98
N VAL A 508 -16.54 11.89 -11.95
CA VAL A 508 -16.12 13.29 -11.70
C VAL A 508 -17.02 14.02 -10.70
N HIS A 509 -18.23 13.52 -10.49
CA HIS A 509 -19.22 14.03 -9.55
C HIS A 509 -18.83 13.84 -8.07
N GLU A 510 -17.92 12.91 -7.74
CA GLU A 510 -17.47 12.70 -6.34
C GLU A 510 -16.56 13.82 -5.82
N ARG A 511 -15.97 14.63 -6.71
CA ARG A 511 -15.14 15.81 -6.39
C ARG A 511 -13.99 15.54 -5.40
N ASP A 512 -13.42 14.34 -5.41
CA ASP A 512 -12.19 14.04 -4.69
C ASP A 512 -11.03 14.94 -5.15
N VAL A 513 -10.14 15.25 -4.21
CA VAL A 513 -8.98 16.14 -4.42
C VAL A 513 -8.05 15.63 -5.52
N ASN A 514 -7.90 14.30 -5.66
CA ASN A 514 -7.07 13.73 -6.72
C ASN A 514 -7.75 13.86 -8.10
N THR A 515 -9.08 13.77 -8.16
CA THR A 515 -9.86 13.94 -9.39
C THR A 515 -9.83 15.40 -9.85
N ASP A 516 -10.12 16.36 -8.97
CA ASP A 516 -10.00 17.79 -9.27
C ASP A 516 -8.57 18.16 -9.72
N PHE A 517 -7.54 17.59 -9.09
CA PHE A 517 -6.14 17.79 -9.50
C PHE A 517 -5.83 17.14 -10.86
N LEU A 518 -6.36 15.94 -11.14
CA LEU A 518 -6.23 15.30 -12.44
C LEU A 518 -6.87 16.15 -13.55
N LEU A 519 -8.05 16.74 -13.34
CA LEU A 519 -8.70 17.62 -14.32
C LEU A 519 -7.85 18.86 -14.63
N ILE A 520 -7.17 19.45 -13.63
CA ILE A 520 -6.20 20.53 -13.81
C ILE A 520 -5.01 20.09 -14.66
N LEU A 521 -4.50 18.87 -14.47
CA LEU A 521 -3.41 18.34 -15.28
C LEU A 521 -3.86 18.02 -16.70
N LEU A 522 -4.97 17.31 -16.90
CA LEU A 522 -5.49 16.97 -18.25
C LEU A 522 -5.78 18.22 -19.08
N LYS A 523 -6.27 19.31 -18.46
CA LYS A 523 -6.45 20.61 -19.15
C LYS A 523 -5.12 21.23 -19.62
N LYS A 524 -3.99 20.93 -18.97
CA LYS A 524 -2.64 21.30 -19.45
C LYS A 524 -2.11 20.32 -20.49
N VAL A 525 -2.34 19.02 -20.33
CA VAL A 525 -1.95 18.00 -21.32
C VAL A 525 -2.59 18.29 -22.68
N GLN A 526 -3.86 18.70 -22.72
CA GLN A 526 -4.56 19.16 -23.93
C GLN A 526 -3.84 20.28 -24.70
N GLN A 527 -3.04 21.12 -24.02
CA GLN A 527 -2.26 22.20 -24.66
C GLN A 527 -0.96 21.70 -25.30
N GLN A 528 -0.49 20.52 -24.90
CA GLN A 528 0.76 19.89 -25.37
C GLN A 528 0.50 18.70 -26.30
N ASN A 529 -0.64 18.03 -26.15
CA ASN A 529 -1.12 16.92 -26.95
C ASN A 529 -2.61 17.15 -27.34
N PRO A 530 -2.88 18.00 -28.36
CA PRO A 530 -4.26 18.36 -28.75
C PRO A 530 -5.02 17.23 -29.46
N GLN A 531 -4.37 16.10 -29.75
CA GLN A 531 -5.01 14.91 -30.33
C GLN A 531 -5.64 14.02 -29.25
N LEU A 532 -5.22 14.16 -27.99
CA LEU A 532 -5.77 13.42 -26.87
C LEU A 532 -7.27 13.70 -26.72
N LYS A 533 -8.07 12.66 -26.54
CA LYS A 533 -9.49 12.77 -26.22
C LYS A 533 -9.72 12.64 -24.72
N VAL A 534 -10.39 13.61 -24.10
CA VAL A 534 -10.76 13.58 -22.68
C VAL A 534 -12.27 13.43 -22.55
N VAL A 535 -12.71 12.36 -21.91
CA VAL A 535 -14.14 12.04 -21.73
C VAL A 535 -14.45 12.06 -20.25
N LEU A 536 -15.40 12.89 -19.84
CA LEU A 536 -15.73 13.13 -18.43
C LEU A 536 -17.10 12.50 -18.14
N MET A 537 -17.11 11.38 -17.44
CA MET A 537 -18.33 10.60 -17.19
C MET A 537 -18.86 10.93 -15.79
N SER A 538 -20.15 11.27 -15.72
CA SER A 538 -20.79 11.85 -14.53
C SER A 538 -22.17 11.26 -14.31
N ALA A 539 -22.48 10.83 -13.08
CA ALA A 539 -23.82 10.39 -12.71
C ALA A 539 -24.75 11.57 -12.42
N THR A 540 -24.29 12.51 -11.57
CA THR A 540 -25.11 13.61 -11.03
C THR A 540 -24.32 14.92 -10.97
N GLY A 541 -25.00 16.05 -10.71
CA GLY A 541 -24.36 17.34 -10.42
C GLY A 541 -24.20 18.31 -11.59
N ASP A 542 -23.38 19.34 -11.34
CA ASP A 542 -23.19 20.55 -12.16
C ASP A 542 -22.26 20.27 -13.36
N ASN A 543 -22.81 19.57 -14.36
CA ASN A 543 -22.13 19.20 -15.60
C ASN A 543 -21.81 20.45 -16.45
N GLU A 544 -22.65 21.47 -16.35
CA GLU A 544 -22.55 22.78 -16.98
C GLU A 544 -21.28 23.52 -16.54
N ARG A 545 -20.95 23.49 -15.25
CA ARG A 545 -19.67 24.02 -14.72
C ARG A 545 -18.46 23.22 -15.15
N ILE A 546 -18.58 21.90 -15.32
CA ILE A 546 -17.49 21.05 -15.84
C ILE A 546 -17.24 21.38 -17.31
N SER A 547 -18.30 21.44 -18.12
CA SER A 547 -18.28 21.90 -19.52
C SER A 547 -17.60 23.27 -19.64
N LYS A 548 -18.07 24.26 -18.88
CA LYS A 548 -17.50 25.62 -18.84
C LYS A 548 -16.04 25.65 -18.40
N TYR A 549 -15.66 24.83 -17.42
CA TYR A 549 -14.25 24.70 -17.02
C TYR A 549 -13.36 24.18 -18.16
N PHE A 550 -13.87 23.30 -19.04
CA PHE A 550 -13.17 22.81 -20.22
C PHE A 550 -13.41 23.63 -21.51
N GLY A 551 -13.99 24.83 -21.40
CA GLY A 551 -14.21 25.74 -22.54
C GLY A 551 -15.53 25.49 -23.26
N ASP A 552 -16.61 25.35 -22.49
CA ASP A 552 -17.98 25.14 -22.97
C ASP A 552 -18.12 23.90 -23.88
N CYS A 553 -17.41 22.82 -23.51
CA CYS A 553 -17.39 21.57 -24.27
C CYS A 553 -18.74 20.80 -24.19
N PRO A 554 -19.10 19.99 -25.19
CA PRO A 554 -20.45 19.43 -25.30
C PRO A 554 -20.79 18.46 -24.16
N ILE A 555 -22.05 18.52 -23.72
CA ILE A 555 -22.64 17.62 -22.73
C ILE A 555 -23.61 16.67 -23.46
N ILE A 556 -23.27 15.39 -23.53
CA ILE A 556 -24.18 14.34 -24.01
C ILE A 556 -24.93 13.77 -22.82
N ARG A 557 -26.26 13.71 -22.89
CA ARG A 557 -27.11 13.12 -21.83
C ARG A 557 -27.59 11.74 -22.26
N VAL A 558 -27.14 10.71 -21.55
CA VAL A 558 -27.70 9.37 -21.61
C VAL A 558 -28.96 9.35 -20.74
N PRO A 559 -30.15 9.06 -21.30
CA PRO A 559 -31.37 8.96 -20.50
C PRO A 559 -31.26 7.76 -19.54
N GLY A 560 -31.57 7.95 -18.27
CA GLY A 560 -31.66 6.87 -17.29
C GLY A 560 -33.08 6.29 -17.21
N PHE A 561 -33.18 4.96 -17.18
CA PHE A 561 -34.30 4.27 -16.57
C PHE A 561 -33.75 3.45 -15.40
N MET A 562 -33.80 4.02 -14.20
CA MET A 562 -33.73 3.21 -12.98
C MET A 562 -35.09 2.53 -12.78
N TYR A 563 -35.08 1.29 -12.27
CA TYR A 563 -36.31 0.69 -11.76
C TYR A 563 -36.86 1.57 -10.62
N PRO A 564 -38.18 1.70 -10.46
CA PRO A 564 -38.76 2.55 -9.42
C PRO A 564 -38.37 2.03 -8.03
N VAL A 565 -37.56 2.81 -7.32
CA VAL A 565 -37.18 2.54 -5.93
C VAL A 565 -38.23 3.18 -5.02
N GLN A 566 -38.85 2.38 -4.16
CA GLN A 566 -39.73 2.90 -3.12
C GLN A 566 -38.89 3.36 -1.92
N GLU A 567 -39.02 4.64 -1.58
CA GLU A 567 -38.39 5.21 -0.38
C GLU A 567 -39.26 4.96 0.86
N HIS A 568 -38.61 4.76 2.00
CA HIS A 568 -39.23 4.64 3.31
C HIS A 568 -38.42 5.45 4.33
N TYR A 569 -39.09 6.34 5.05
CA TYR A 569 -38.49 7.22 6.05
C TYR A 569 -38.63 6.59 7.46
N LEU A 570 -38.05 7.23 8.48
CA LEU A 570 -37.99 6.67 9.83
C LEU A 570 -39.38 6.37 10.43
N ASP A 571 -40.40 7.14 10.03
CA ASP A 571 -41.79 6.95 10.46
C ASP A 571 -42.43 5.71 9.83
N ASP A 572 -42.20 5.47 8.53
CA ASP A 572 -42.62 4.26 7.83
C ASP A 572 -41.95 3.02 8.44
N VAL A 573 -40.65 3.13 8.73
CA VAL A 573 -39.85 2.09 9.39
C VAL A 573 -40.35 1.84 10.82
N ALA A 574 -40.74 2.87 11.56
CA ALA A 574 -41.35 2.72 12.87
C ALA A 574 -42.67 1.94 12.77
N ALA A 575 -43.54 2.30 11.81
CA ALA A 575 -44.80 1.62 11.58
C ALA A 575 -44.62 0.15 11.16
N MET A 576 -43.73 -0.15 10.20
CA MET A 576 -43.39 -1.51 9.75
C MET A 576 -42.87 -2.41 10.89
N LEU A 577 -42.13 -1.83 11.84
CA LEU A 577 -41.61 -2.54 13.02
C LEU A 577 -42.56 -2.53 14.24
N GLY A 578 -43.76 -1.96 14.12
CA GLY A 578 -44.71 -1.83 15.25
C GLY A 578 -44.22 -0.91 16.38
N ARG A 579 -43.28 0.00 16.10
CA ARG A 579 -42.67 0.94 17.05
C ARG A 579 -43.33 2.31 16.96
N LYS A 580 -43.22 3.11 18.03
CA LYS A 580 -43.65 4.52 18.02
C LYS A 580 -42.54 5.41 17.47
N ALA A 581 -42.81 6.13 16.38
CA ALA A 581 -41.89 7.04 15.71
C ALA A 581 -41.22 8.04 16.68
N ASP A 582 -42.01 8.73 17.52
CA ASP A 582 -41.56 9.72 18.49
C ASP A 582 -40.33 9.26 19.30
N LYS A 583 -40.32 7.99 19.73
CA LYS A 583 -39.24 7.43 20.54
C LYS A 583 -37.96 7.19 19.75
N LEU A 584 -38.07 6.83 18.47
CA LEU A 584 -36.91 6.61 17.60
C LEU A 584 -36.31 7.95 17.17
N ILE A 585 -37.15 8.94 16.86
CA ILE A 585 -36.71 10.32 16.55
C ILE A 585 -36.00 10.92 17.76
N GLN A 586 -36.62 10.86 18.95
CA GLN A 586 -36.04 11.45 20.16
C GLN A 586 -34.69 10.83 20.54
N ALA A 587 -34.56 9.49 20.50
CA ALA A 587 -33.29 8.81 20.78
C ALA A 587 -32.19 9.21 19.78
N ASN A 588 -32.51 9.28 18.49
CA ASN A 588 -31.56 9.66 17.44
C ASN A 588 -31.10 11.12 17.58
N MET A 589 -31.99 12.04 17.98
CA MET A 589 -31.64 13.43 18.23
C MET A 589 -30.87 13.66 19.54
N GLU A 590 -31.13 12.88 20.59
CA GLU A 590 -30.48 13.07 21.90
C GLU A 590 -29.09 12.42 22.00
N GLU A 591 -28.87 11.22 21.44
CA GLU A 591 -27.59 10.51 21.60
C GLU A 591 -26.59 10.74 20.46
N SER A 592 -27.03 11.21 19.28
CA SER A 592 -26.18 11.36 18.07
C SER A 592 -25.45 10.07 17.67
N ALA A 593 -26.00 8.92 18.03
CA ALA A 593 -25.45 7.58 17.81
C ALA A 593 -26.45 6.72 17.04
N LEU A 594 -25.95 5.87 16.14
CA LEU A 594 -26.81 4.97 15.37
C LEU A 594 -27.35 3.84 16.24
N ASP A 595 -28.68 3.69 16.28
CA ASP A 595 -29.34 2.54 16.86
C ASP A 595 -29.10 1.29 16.00
N LEU A 596 -28.04 0.56 16.32
CA LEU A 596 -27.65 -0.67 15.62
C LEU A 596 -28.67 -1.80 15.84
N ASP A 597 -29.49 -1.73 16.90
CA ASP A 597 -30.56 -2.69 17.18
C ASP A 597 -31.78 -2.42 16.30
N LEU A 598 -32.15 -1.16 16.07
CA LEU A 598 -33.10 -0.75 15.03
C LEU A 598 -32.62 -1.19 13.65
N ILE A 599 -31.37 -0.90 13.26
CA ILE A 599 -30.83 -1.28 11.94
C ILE A 599 -30.89 -2.80 11.75
N SER A 600 -30.49 -3.58 12.76
CA SER A 600 -30.58 -5.04 12.72
C SER A 600 -32.04 -5.53 12.64
N SER A 601 -32.97 -4.83 13.31
CA SER A 601 -34.41 -5.12 13.22
C SER A 601 -34.98 -4.84 11.83
N VAL A 602 -34.53 -3.78 11.15
CA VAL A 602 -34.92 -3.45 9.77
C VAL A 602 -34.43 -4.54 8.81
N VAL A 603 -33.16 -4.92 8.89
CA VAL A 603 -32.57 -5.98 8.06
C VAL A 603 -33.32 -7.31 8.27
N GLN A 604 -33.62 -7.67 9.52
CA GLN A 604 -34.39 -8.89 9.83
C GLN A 604 -35.84 -8.81 9.31
N HIS A 605 -36.50 -7.66 9.41
CA HIS A 605 -37.85 -7.46 8.88
C HIS A 605 -37.89 -7.62 7.35
N ILE A 606 -36.93 -7.03 6.63
CA ILE A 606 -36.79 -7.20 5.18
C ILE A 606 -36.48 -8.66 4.83
N ALA A 607 -35.63 -9.34 5.62
CA ALA A 607 -35.26 -10.74 5.39
C ALA A 607 -36.40 -11.75 5.65
N ASP A 608 -37.31 -11.48 6.59
CA ASP A 608 -38.46 -12.35 6.90
C ASP A 608 -39.73 -12.00 6.07
N ASN A 609 -39.86 -10.78 5.50
CA ASN A 609 -41.10 -10.32 4.83
C ASN A 609 -40.92 -9.78 3.39
N GLY A 610 -39.70 -9.48 2.97
CA GLY A 610 -39.41 -8.88 1.66
C GLY A 610 -39.33 -9.90 0.51
N PRO A 611 -39.29 -9.42 -0.75
CA PRO A 611 -39.04 -10.28 -1.91
C PRO A 611 -37.58 -10.81 -1.90
N PRO A 612 -37.29 -11.93 -2.58
CA PRO A 612 -35.92 -12.45 -2.67
C PRO A 612 -34.95 -11.44 -3.30
N GLY A 613 -33.87 -11.11 -2.58
CA GLY A 613 -32.85 -10.16 -3.02
C GLY A 613 -31.73 -9.98 -1.98
N GLY A 614 -30.65 -9.30 -2.39
CA GLY A 614 -29.56 -8.91 -1.49
C GLY A 614 -29.87 -7.61 -0.76
N ILE A 615 -29.50 -7.52 0.52
CA ILE A 615 -29.69 -6.32 1.36
C ILE A 615 -28.36 -5.57 1.49
N LEU A 616 -28.28 -4.36 0.93
CA LEU A 616 -27.10 -3.49 1.05
C LEU A 616 -27.31 -2.46 2.16
N CYS A 617 -26.58 -2.62 3.28
CA CYS A 617 -26.66 -1.71 4.42
C CYS A 617 -25.50 -0.72 4.43
N PHE A 618 -25.78 0.57 4.21
CA PHE A 618 -24.78 1.64 4.32
C PHE A 618 -24.59 2.05 5.77
N LEU A 619 -23.34 2.01 6.26
CA LEU A 619 -22.94 2.31 7.63
C LEU A 619 -21.68 3.19 7.62
N PRO A 620 -21.50 4.12 8.58
CA PRO A 620 -20.49 5.17 8.50
C PRO A 620 -19.05 4.67 8.77
N GLY A 621 -18.89 3.51 9.40
CA GLY A 621 -17.59 3.04 9.86
C GLY A 621 -17.55 1.56 10.25
N TRP A 622 -16.33 1.10 10.52
CA TRP A 622 -16.04 -0.30 10.84
C TRP A 622 -16.67 -0.79 12.15
N GLN A 623 -16.87 0.09 13.13
CA GLN A 623 -17.46 -0.26 14.42
C GLN A 623 -18.95 -0.57 14.27
N GLU A 624 -19.63 0.21 13.43
CA GLU A 624 -21.06 0.09 13.11
C GLU A 624 -21.30 -1.13 12.22
N ILE A 625 -20.47 -1.34 11.18
CA ILE A 625 -20.50 -2.53 10.32
C ILE A 625 -20.39 -3.81 11.16
N ARG A 626 -19.39 -3.90 12.06
CA ARG A 626 -19.23 -5.07 12.93
C ARG A 626 -20.30 -5.16 14.01
N GLY A 627 -20.79 -4.03 14.52
CA GLY A 627 -21.86 -3.99 15.53
C GLY A 627 -23.24 -4.42 15.01
N VAL A 628 -23.53 -4.21 13.73
CA VAL A 628 -24.72 -4.76 13.04
C VAL A 628 -24.50 -6.22 12.65
N GLN A 629 -23.34 -6.56 12.07
CA GLN A 629 -23.00 -7.96 11.74
C GLN A 629 -23.13 -8.89 12.95
N GLN A 630 -22.54 -8.50 14.10
CA GLN A 630 -22.59 -9.29 15.33
C GLN A 630 -24.04 -9.55 15.77
N ARG A 631 -24.91 -8.53 15.74
CA ARG A 631 -26.32 -8.68 16.11
C ARG A 631 -27.07 -9.63 15.19
N LEU A 632 -26.86 -9.53 13.87
CA LEU A 632 -27.49 -10.42 12.90
C LEU A 632 -27.01 -11.87 13.05
N GLU A 633 -25.73 -12.08 13.37
CA GLU A 633 -25.17 -13.41 13.68
C GLU A 633 -25.67 -13.97 15.04
N GLU A 634 -25.88 -13.12 16.04
CA GLU A 634 -26.38 -13.51 17.38
C GLU A 634 -27.90 -13.79 17.39
N THR A 635 -28.69 -13.17 16.50
CA THR A 635 -30.16 -13.20 16.56
C THR A 635 -30.78 -14.57 16.21
N ARG A 636 -30.10 -15.44 15.45
CA ARG A 636 -30.48 -16.86 15.29
C ARG A 636 -29.26 -17.78 15.09
N PRO A 637 -29.14 -18.92 15.79
CA PRO A 637 -28.13 -19.94 15.44
C PRO A 637 -28.36 -20.56 14.04
N LEU A 638 -29.57 -20.43 13.50
CA LEU A 638 -29.94 -20.83 12.13
C LEU A 638 -29.56 -19.80 11.04
N ALA A 639 -28.97 -18.65 11.39
CA ALA A 639 -28.68 -17.59 10.41
C ALA A 639 -27.68 -18.04 9.33
N LYS A 640 -26.66 -18.83 9.71
CA LYS A 640 -25.59 -19.28 8.80
C LYS A 640 -26.04 -20.21 7.67
N GLU A 641 -27.20 -20.84 7.80
CA GLU A 641 -27.76 -21.72 6.76
C GLU A 641 -28.71 -21.00 5.79
N LYS A 642 -29.06 -19.73 6.06
CA LYS A 642 -29.97 -18.92 5.23
C LYS A 642 -29.39 -17.61 4.73
N PHE A 643 -28.42 -17.02 5.42
CA PHE A 643 -27.94 -15.67 5.13
C PHE A 643 -26.41 -15.61 5.07
N LEU A 644 -25.89 -15.04 3.96
CA LEU A 644 -24.48 -14.75 3.77
C LEU A 644 -24.20 -13.29 4.13
N ILE A 645 -23.73 -13.05 5.36
CA ILE A 645 -23.51 -11.69 5.89
C ILE A 645 -22.06 -11.27 5.58
N LEU A 646 -21.89 -10.31 4.66
CA LEU A 646 -20.58 -9.87 4.17
C LEU A 646 -20.29 -8.41 4.56
N PRO A 647 -19.31 -8.15 5.45
CA PRO A 647 -18.90 -6.78 5.76
C PRO A 647 -18.04 -6.21 4.61
N VAL A 648 -18.32 -4.98 4.19
CA VAL A 648 -17.55 -4.27 3.13
C VAL A 648 -16.92 -3.01 3.71
N HIS A 649 -15.60 -2.92 3.71
CA HIS A 649 -14.86 -1.76 4.21
C HIS A 649 -13.46 -1.70 3.59
N SER A 650 -12.92 -0.49 3.38
CA SER A 650 -11.65 -0.26 2.67
C SER A 650 -10.40 -0.90 3.31
N ASN A 651 -10.47 -1.24 4.61
CA ASN A 651 -9.41 -1.91 5.36
C ASN A 651 -9.46 -3.45 5.28
N ILE A 652 -10.47 -4.03 4.62
CA ILE A 652 -10.59 -5.47 4.38
C ILE A 652 -9.70 -5.86 3.18
N PRO A 653 -9.09 -7.07 3.14
CA PRO A 653 -8.44 -7.61 1.93
C PRO A 653 -9.30 -7.52 0.66
N MET A 654 -8.65 -7.39 -0.50
CA MET A 654 -9.35 -7.29 -1.80
C MET A 654 -10.16 -8.56 -2.14
N MET A 655 -9.67 -9.74 -1.76
CA MET A 655 -10.37 -11.01 -2.00
C MET A 655 -11.70 -11.08 -1.25
N ASP A 656 -11.70 -10.75 0.06
CA ASP A 656 -12.94 -10.74 0.86
C ASP A 656 -13.90 -9.62 0.40
N GLN A 657 -13.37 -8.48 -0.09
CA GLN A 657 -14.17 -7.44 -0.73
C GLN A 657 -14.79 -7.90 -2.07
N GLN A 658 -14.16 -8.82 -2.80
CA GLN A 658 -14.70 -9.37 -4.05
C GLN A 658 -15.84 -10.37 -3.82
N SER A 659 -15.95 -10.98 -2.63
CA SER A 659 -16.97 -11.99 -2.31
C SER A 659 -18.42 -11.49 -2.32
N ILE A 660 -18.66 -10.19 -2.59
CA ILE A 660 -20.00 -9.59 -2.74
C ILE A 660 -20.54 -9.63 -4.19
N PHE A 661 -19.75 -10.14 -5.13
CA PHE A 661 -20.06 -10.26 -6.55
C PHE A 661 -20.06 -11.74 -7.00
#